data_AF-A0A973PP84-F1
#
_entry.id   AF-A0A973PP84-F1
#
_cell.length_a   1.000
_cell.length_b   1.000
_cell.length_c   1.000
_cell.angle_alpha   90.00
_cell.angle_beta   90.00
_cell.angle_gamma   90.00
#
_symmetry.space_group_name_H-M   'P 1'
#
loop_
_entity.id
_entity.type
_entity.pdbx_description
1 polymer ?
#
loop_
_entity_poly.entity_id
_entity_poly.type
_entity_poly.pdbx_seq_one_letter_code
_entity_poly.pdbx_strand_id
1 'polypeptide(L)'
;QSLDITGVAQPVPLFEPPADVLSLVSGAAAGLAPDQLPPAGRAAVPYYRFAFLFRKAQDLVDRLGQLGNDLLGVMERHDLEELSLLQNRQEAAVLALTMQIKQEQALAAAETLRELQAGREGAAGRVKHFEQQIADGMTPYQIAQIALLVSAAQAHFVAGGLKIGSAVAFGVPEVLVGPFILGTEFGGSEVGQALDKVADLTTAISEGLSTTGELMGIANEFTRLQQDWNLQLGIAKADLNQLDHQVAGAQHQLSAAQHEVEATKQEIANLEAVGTFLKEKFSTADLYRWMSGRLSTVYFRAYHLAYEMARSAERAYQFERGSDETFIQPVYWDSKHAGLVAGESLDLDLERLGQAYYAADGRGLEIVKNVSLLALDPLAVIALRSTGRCEFALTESLFDRDFPGHYRRRIRTVSVTFQGTDGPMGVNATLTQLDNRLLLTPDAKAVKYLLDPKGTMPEGIRADWRASEQIALSDLEEGRDNNGLFELRYDDDRYLPFEGTGAVSRWRLEMPATQALSDVLVTVKYSAEQGGALFGQAVRGLLKPYPAARYLDVATEFPEAWDAFASGESESLDLPVTTDLLPGIVGRQITGVLATYAGTQVRFLLNGDRRLPLAEGKPLTTPGLSAGGAPWVLVPDGDPSGLTGVGLVLTYRAR
;
A
#
# COMPACT_ATOMS: atom_id res chain seq x y z
N GLN A 1 -17.88 32.74 -14.63
CA GLN A 1 -17.89 33.47 -13.34
C GLN A 1 -19.24 34.18 -13.24
N SER A 2 -19.99 33.97 -12.17
CA SER A 2 -21.29 34.60 -11.95
C SER A 2 -21.09 35.84 -11.07
N LEU A 3 -21.46 37.03 -11.55
CA LEU A 3 -21.44 38.30 -10.80
C LEU A 3 -22.87 38.62 -10.32
N ASP A 4 -23.01 39.32 -9.20
CA ASP A 4 -24.29 39.92 -8.84
C ASP A 4 -24.55 41.23 -9.61
N ILE A 5 -25.76 41.81 -9.41
CA ILE A 5 -26.21 43.03 -10.10
C ILE A 5 -25.37 44.27 -9.77
N THR A 6 -24.50 44.21 -8.75
CA THR A 6 -23.54 45.28 -8.40
C THR A 6 -22.11 45.00 -8.84
N GLY A 7 -21.89 43.93 -9.62
CA GLY A 7 -20.57 43.60 -10.16
C GLY A 7 -19.62 42.99 -9.12
N VAL A 8 -20.13 42.50 -7.99
CA VAL A 8 -19.33 41.83 -6.97
C VAL A 8 -19.29 40.34 -7.28
N ALA A 9 -18.08 39.78 -7.27
CA ALA A 9 -17.86 38.35 -7.47
C ALA A 9 -18.44 37.54 -6.29
N GLN A 10 -19.50 36.79 -6.56
CA GLN A 10 -20.09 35.86 -5.59
C GLN A 10 -19.32 34.53 -5.67
N PRO A 11 -18.79 33.99 -4.55
CA PRO A 11 -18.12 32.70 -4.55
C PRO A 11 -19.14 31.60 -4.82
N VAL A 12 -19.09 31.03 -6.02
CA VAL A 12 -19.74 29.75 -6.32
C VAL A 12 -19.06 28.69 -5.45
N PRO A 13 -19.77 27.79 -4.75
CA PRO A 13 -19.11 26.75 -3.97
C PRO A 13 -18.14 26.01 -4.87
N LEU A 14 -16.86 26.06 -4.51
CA LEU A 14 -15.80 25.27 -5.11
C LEU A 14 -16.28 23.81 -5.09
N PHE A 15 -16.06 23.12 -6.21
CA PHE A 15 -16.09 21.66 -6.23
C PHE A 15 -15.41 21.15 -4.95
N GLU A 16 -16.10 20.28 -4.22
CA GLU A 16 -15.49 19.56 -3.11
C GLU A 16 -14.14 19.02 -3.61
N PRO A 17 -13.04 19.19 -2.84
CA PRO A 17 -11.83 18.44 -3.13
C PRO A 17 -12.25 16.97 -3.28
N PRO A 18 -11.66 16.20 -4.22
CA PRO A 18 -11.98 14.79 -4.35
C PRO A 18 -12.01 14.21 -2.94
N ALA A 19 -13.14 13.60 -2.57
CA ALA A 19 -13.34 13.05 -1.24
C ALA A 19 -12.03 12.39 -0.84
N ASP A 20 -11.38 12.92 0.18
CA ASP A 20 -10.15 12.35 0.66
C ASP A 20 -10.56 10.98 1.24
N VAL A 21 -10.50 9.95 0.39
CA VAL A 21 -10.79 8.57 0.76
C VAL A 21 -9.75 8.10 1.78
N LEU A 22 -8.59 8.76 1.88
CA LEU A 22 -7.65 8.60 2.97
C LEU A 22 -8.09 9.34 4.26
N SER A 23 -9.02 10.29 4.21
CA SER A 23 -9.65 10.90 5.40
C SER A 23 -10.86 10.12 5.94
N LEU A 24 -11.59 9.41 5.08
CA LEU A 24 -12.60 8.44 5.52
C LEU A 24 -11.97 7.15 6.06
N VAL A 25 -10.70 6.89 5.71
CA VAL A 25 -9.86 5.89 6.38
C VAL A 25 -9.09 6.49 7.56
N SER A 26 -8.80 7.81 7.58
CA SER A 26 -8.24 8.47 8.77
C SER A 26 -9.28 8.69 9.87
N GLY A 27 -10.59 8.68 9.57
CA GLY A 27 -11.67 8.69 10.56
C GLY A 27 -11.96 7.33 11.21
N ALA A 28 -11.50 6.23 10.62
CA ALA A 28 -11.49 4.89 11.23
C ALA A 28 -10.11 4.50 11.79
N ALA A 29 -9.07 5.28 11.45
CA ALA A 29 -7.70 5.15 11.96
C ALA A 29 -7.28 6.27 12.95
N ALA A 30 -8.15 7.25 13.25
CA ALA A 30 -7.94 8.26 14.30
C ALA A 30 -8.29 7.72 15.69
N GLY A 31 -7.90 6.48 15.95
CA GLY A 31 -8.16 5.83 17.21
C GLY A 31 -7.09 4.85 17.61
N LEU A 32 -5.82 5.03 17.21
CA LEU A 32 -4.58 4.73 17.94
C LEU A 32 -3.38 5.13 17.04
N ALA A 33 -2.52 6.04 17.50
CA ALA A 33 -1.19 6.20 16.90
C ALA A 33 -0.38 4.89 17.08
N PRO A 34 0.65 4.59 16.27
CA PRO A 34 1.52 3.42 16.47
C PRO A 34 2.08 3.32 17.90
N ASP A 35 2.24 4.47 18.52
CA ASP A 35 2.72 4.75 19.87
C ASP A 35 1.61 4.71 20.95
N GLN A 36 0.38 4.37 20.56
CA GLN A 36 -0.76 4.13 21.46
C GLN A 36 -1.36 2.71 21.34
N LEU A 37 -0.80 1.83 20.49
CA LEU A 37 -1.09 0.40 20.61
C LEU A 37 -0.77 -0.03 22.05
N PRO A 38 -1.75 -0.55 22.83
CA PRO A 38 -1.42 -1.11 24.13
C PRO A 38 -0.30 -2.14 23.91
N PRO A 39 0.72 -2.23 24.78
CA PRO A 39 1.76 -3.23 24.64
C PRO A 39 1.04 -4.56 24.44
N ALA A 40 1.23 -5.17 23.27
CA ALA A 40 0.35 -6.21 22.76
C ALA A 40 -0.02 -7.16 23.90
N GLY A 41 -1.23 -7.00 24.45
CA GLY A 41 -1.71 -7.89 25.50
C GLY A 41 -1.57 -9.29 24.93
N ARG A 42 -0.82 -10.16 25.61
CA ARG A 42 -0.40 -11.47 25.06
C ARG A 42 -1.57 -12.11 24.33
N ALA A 43 -1.54 -12.10 23.00
CA ALA A 43 -2.66 -12.55 22.18
C ALA A 43 -3.03 -13.99 22.59
N ALA A 44 -4.32 -14.31 22.55
CA ALA A 44 -4.77 -15.66 22.86
C ALA A 44 -4.05 -16.67 21.95
N VAL A 45 -3.72 -17.84 22.50
CA VAL A 45 -3.15 -18.92 21.68
C VAL A 45 -4.22 -19.36 20.69
N PRO A 46 -3.92 -19.44 19.38
CA PRO A 46 -4.91 -19.86 18.39
C PRO A 46 -5.27 -21.34 18.56
N TYR A 47 -6.44 -21.73 18.04
CA TYR A 47 -6.90 -23.13 18.07
C TYR A 47 -6.19 -24.04 17.06
N TYR A 48 -5.62 -23.45 16.02
CA TYR A 48 -4.88 -24.16 14.97
C TYR A 48 -3.38 -24.13 15.23
N ARG A 49 -2.71 -25.19 14.78
CA ARG A 49 -1.27 -25.40 14.85
C ARG A 49 -0.52 -24.40 13.97
N PHE A 50 0.74 -24.19 14.31
CA PHE A 50 1.67 -23.32 13.61
C PHE A 50 1.69 -23.60 12.11
N ALA A 51 1.87 -24.87 11.71
CA ALA A 51 2.02 -25.24 10.30
C ALA A 51 0.85 -24.77 9.42
N PHE A 52 -0.39 -24.89 9.93
CA PHE A 52 -1.59 -24.42 9.22
C PHE A 52 -1.63 -22.89 9.14
N LEU A 53 -1.43 -22.21 10.28
CA LEU A 53 -1.49 -20.74 10.37
C LEU A 53 -0.37 -20.08 9.57
N PHE A 54 0.83 -20.64 9.61
CA PHE A 54 2.00 -20.20 8.87
C PHE A 54 1.71 -20.24 7.37
N ARG A 55 1.22 -21.38 6.86
CA ARG A 55 0.84 -21.51 5.45
C ARG A 55 -0.27 -20.54 5.05
N LYS A 56 -1.25 -20.32 5.93
CA LYS A 56 -2.32 -19.34 5.69
C LYS A 56 -1.82 -17.91 5.71
N ALA A 57 -0.84 -17.59 6.56
CA ALA A 57 -0.18 -16.30 6.57
C ALA A 57 0.58 -16.08 5.24
N GLN A 58 1.35 -17.06 4.76
CA GLN A 58 2.05 -17.00 3.47
C GLN A 58 1.06 -16.75 2.32
N ASP A 59 -0.03 -17.54 2.24
CA ASP A 59 -1.09 -17.38 1.23
C ASP A 59 -1.67 -15.94 1.21
N LEU A 60 -1.79 -15.29 2.37
CA LEU A 60 -2.33 -13.94 2.50
C LEU A 60 -1.30 -12.85 2.20
N VAL A 61 -0.05 -13.06 2.59
CA VAL A 61 1.07 -12.15 2.30
C VAL A 61 1.39 -12.14 0.81
N ASP A 62 1.34 -13.29 0.14
CA ASP A 62 1.49 -13.37 -1.33
C ASP A 62 0.41 -12.54 -2.05
N ARG A 63 -0.85 -12.67 -1.62
CA ARG A 63 -1.97 -11.87 -2.15
C ARG A 63 -1.78 -10.39 -1.84
N LEU A 64 -1.24 -10.06 -0.68
CA LEU A 64 -0.93 -8.68 -0.31
C LEU A 64 0.15 -8.09 -1.24
N GLY A 65 1.24 -8.81 -1.51
CA GLY A 65 2.26 -8.38 -2.47
C GLY A 65 1.69 -8.18 -3.88
N GLN A 66 0.81 -9.07 -4.36
CA GLN A 66 0.11 -8.90 -5.64
C GLN A 66 -0.74 -7.62 -5.67
N LEU A 67 -1.56 -7.39 -4.64
CA LEU A 67 -2.38 -6.18 -4.53
C LEU A 67 -1.55 -4.90 -4.45
N GLY A 68 -0.38 -4.95 -3.81
CA GLY A 68 0.56 -3.82 -3.76
C GLY A 68 1.09 -3.47 -5.15
N ASN A 69 1.49 -4.47 -5.94
CA ASN A 69 1.95 -4.29 -7.32
C ASN A 69 0.82 -3.80 -8.24
N ASP A 70 -0.40 -4.31 -8.09
CA ASP A 70 -1.57 -3.85 -8.85
C ASP A 70 -1.90 -2.39 -8.54
N LEU A 71 -1.84 -2.00 -7.26
CA LEU A 71 -2.06 -0.62 -6.82
C LEU A 71 -1.00 0.32 -7.43
N LEU A 72 0.28 -0.05 -7.32
CA LEU A 72 1.39 0.71 -7.92
C LEU A 72 1.17 0.88 -9.43
N GLY A 73 0.86 -0.20 -10.14
CA GLY A 73 0.63 -0.16 -11.59
C GLY A 73 -0.56 0.72 -11.99
N VAL A 74 -1.60 0.82 -11.16
CA VAL A 74 -2.72 1.74 -11.38
C VAL A 74 -2.33 3.20 -11.11
N MET A 75 -1.54 3.46 -10.08
CA MET A 75 -1.02 4.80 -9.78
C MET A 75 -0.10 5.31 -10.91
N GLU A 76 0.82 4.48 -11.39
CA GLU A 76 1.69 4.84 -12.52
C GLU A 76 0.88 5.17 -13.79
N ARG A 77 -0.15 4.37 -14.10
CA ARG A 77 -1.03 4.63 -15.26
C ARG A 77 -1.85 5.90 -15.09
N HIS A 78 -2.32 6.21 -13.89
CA HIS A 78 -2.99 7.47 -13.60
C HIS A 78 -2.08 8.65 -13.94
N ASP A 79 -0.84 8.64 -13.44
CA ASP A 79 0.09 9.74 -13.61
C ASP A 79 0.54 9.90 -15.08
N LEU A 80 0.68 8.79 -15.81
CA LEU A 80 0.96 8.81 -17.24
C LEU A 80 -0.20 9.42 -18.07
N GLU A 81 -1.45 9.15 -17.69
CA GLU A 81 -2.62 9.75 -18.34
C GLU A 81 -2.73 11.25 -18.03
N GLU A 82 -2.47 11.67 -16.80
CA GLU A 82 -2.43 13.09 -16.44
C GLU A 82 -1.31 13.84 -17.19
N LEU A 83 -0.12 13.23 -17.31
CA LEU A 83 0.98 13.81 -18.07
C LEU A 83 0.64 13.94 -19.57
N SER A 84 0.00 12.92 -20.15
CA SER A 84 -0.41 12.94 -21.56
C SER A 84 -1.41 14.06 -21.84
N LEU A 85 -2.39 14.25 -20.94
CA LEU A 85 -3.33 15.37 -21.02
C LEU A 85 -2.65 16.73 -20.84
N LEU A 86 -1.67 16.83 -19.95
CA LEU A 86 -0.90 18.06 -19.74
C LEU A 86 -0.09 18.43 -20.98
N GLN A 87 0.61 17.47 -21.58
CA GLN A 87 1.40 17.67 -22.81
C GLN A 87 0.50 18.12 -23.97
N ASN A 88 -0.65 17.47 -24.18
CA ASN A 88 -1.61 17.88 -25.21
C ASN A 88 -2.09 19.33 -25.02
N ARG A 89 -2.36 19.76 -23.77
CA ARG A 89 -2.73 21.16 -23.48
C ARG A 89 -1.59 22.15 -23.76
N GLN A 90 -0.36 21.79 -23.38
CA GLN A 90 0.81 22.64 -23.62
C GLN A 90 1.10 22.78 -25.11
N GLU A 91 1.01 21.69 -25.87
CA GLU A 91 1.19 21.70 -27.32
C GLU A 91 0.10 22.55 -28.00
N ALA A 92 -1.14 22.48 -27.53
CA ALA A 92 -2.23 23.32 -28.05
C ALA A 92 -1.96 24.82 -27.82
N ALA A 93 -1.42 25.18 -26.66
CA ALA A 93 -1.03 26.57 -26.37
C ALA A 93 0.11 27.04 -27.28
N VAL A 94 1.10 26.19 -27.54
CA VAL A 94 2.22 26.50 -28.45
C VAL A 94 1.72 26.65 -29.90
N LEU A 95 0.89 25.74 -30.39
CA LEU A 95 0.33 25.84 -31.74
C LEU A 95 -0.55 27.09 -31.91
N ALA A 96 -1.30 27.49 -30.87
CA ALA A 96 -2.06 28.74 -30.91
C ALA A 96 -1.17 29.98 -31.08
N LEU A 97 -0.02 30.03 -30.40
CA LEU A 97 0.97 31.11 -30.58
C LEU A 97 1.63 31.05 -31.97
N THR A 98 1.99 29.85 -32.44
CA THR A 98 2.55 29.65 -33.79
C THR A 98 1.57 30.12 -34.86
N MET A 99 0.29 29.81 -34.70
CA MET A 99 -0.77 30.24 -35.60
C MET A 99 -0.85 31.78 -35.70
N GLN A 100 -0.77 32.49 -34.57
CA GLN A 100 -0.72 33.96 -34.56
C GLN A 100 0.49 34.48 -35.33
N ILE A 101 1.67 33.90 -35.12
CA ILE A 101 2.89 34.27 -35.85
C ILE A 101 2.71 34.07 -37.36
N LYS A 102 2.15 32.92 -37.78
CA LYS A 102 1.92 32.62 -39.20
C LYS A 102 0.89 33.56 -39.84
N GLN A 103 -0.16 33.93 -39.10
CA GLN A 103 -1.14 34.93 -39.54
C GLN A 103 -0.49 36.30 -39.75
N GLU A 104 0.33 36.77 -38.80
CA GLU A 104 1.06 38.04 -38.92
C GLU A 104 2.06 38.02 -40.09
N GLN A 105 2.74 36.89 -40.32
CA GLN A 105 3.63 36.71 -41.48
C GLN A 105 2.87 36.79 -42.81
N ALA A 106 1.68 36.20 -42.89
CA ALA A 106 0.83 36.29 -44.07
C ALA A 106 0.31 37.73 -44.29
N LEU A 107 -0.04 38.44 -43.23
CA LEU A 107 -0.43 39.86 -43.30
C LEU A 107 0.74 40.73 -43.77
N ALA A 108 1.94 40.54 -43.23
CA ALA A 108 3.14 41.25 -43.65
C ALA A 108 3.45 41.00 -45.13
N ALA A 109 3.39 39.76 -45.61
CA ALA A 109 3.58 39.42 -47.02
C ALA A 109 2.52 40.06 -47.92
N ALA A 110 1.26 40.16 -47.45
CA ALA A 110 0.20 40.83 -48.19
C ALA A 110 0.45 42.34 -48.30
N GLU A 111 0.98 42.99 -47.26
CA GLU A 111 1.34 44.40 -47.31
C GLU A 111 2.51 44.66 -48.25
N THR A 112 3.55 43.81 -48.22
CA THR A 112 4.66 43.88 -49.17
C THR A 112 4.19 43.73 -50.62
N LEU A 113 3.22 42.85 -50.89
CA LEU A 113 2.62 42.73 -52.22
C LEU A 113 1.90 44.01 -52.64
N ARG A 114 1.13 44.65 -51.74
CA ARG A 114 0.45 45.93 -52.01
C ARG A 114 1.45 47.06 -52.30
N GLU A 115 2.53 47.13 -51.52
CA GLU A 115 3.61 48.10 -51.73
C GLU A 115 4.20 47.96 -53.14
N LEU A 116 4.55 46.73 -53.54
CA LEU A 116 5.09 46.45 -54.88
C LEU A 116 4.08 46.72 -56.00
N GLN A 117 2.79 46.43 -55.78
CA GLN A 117 1.72 46.76 -56.72
C GLN A 117 1.56 48.27 -56.91
N ALA A 118 1.57 49.05 -55.83
CA ALA A 118 1.53 50.51 -55.91
C ALA A 118 2.78 51.07 -56.63
N GLY A 119 3.96 50.49 -56.36
CA GLY A 119 5.19 50.82 -57.08
C GLY A 119 5.09 50.54 -58.59
N ARG A 120 4.52 49.39 -58.96
CA ARG A 120 4.24 49.00 -60.34
C ARG A 120 3.27 49.96 -61.03
N GLU A 121 2.17 50.33 -60.37
CA GLU A 121 1.21 51.32 -60.89
C GLU A 121 1.88 52.68 -61.12
N GLY A 122 2.74 53.11 -60.20
CA GLY A 122 3.56 54.31 -60.36
C GLY A 122 4.49 54.23 -61.58
N ALA A 123 5.16 53.10 -61.80
CA ALA A 123 5.99 52.88 -62.98
C ALA A 123 5.18 52.85 -64.29
N ALA A 124 4.02 52.19 -64.30
CA ALA A 124 3.10 52.18 -65.43
C ALA A 124 2.57 53.59 -65.76
N GLY A 125 2.30 54.40 -64.73
CA GLY A 125 1.96 55.82 -64.87
C GLY A 125 3.07 56.63 -65.55
N ARG A 126 4.35 56.39 -65.17
CA ARG A 126 5.51 57.01 -65.82
C ARG A 126 5.63 56.61 -67.29
N VAL A 127 5.44 55.32 -67.61
CA VAL A 127 5.42 54.83 -69.00
C VAL A 127 4.35 55.56 -69.80
N LYS A 128 3.11 55.59 -69.31
CA LYS A 128 1.99 56.26 -69.98
C LYS A 128 2.24 57.75 -70.19
N HIS A 129 2.80 58.43 -69.19
CA HIS A 129 3.11 59.86 -69.27
C HIS A 129 4.12 60.16 -70.38
N PHE A 130 5.23 59.42 -70.45
CA PHE A 130 6.23 59.64 -71.49
C PHE A 130 5.75 59.19 -72.88
N GLU A 131 4.95 58.13 -72.98
CA GLU A 131 4.29 57.76 -74.24
C GLU A 131 3.38 58.88 -74.75
N GLN A 132 2.62 59.53 -73.86
CA GLN A 132 1.80 60.70 -74.20
C GLN A 132 2.64 61.90 -74.62
N GLN A 133 3.69 62.26 -73.86
CA GLN A 133 4.57 63.39 -74.24
C GLN A 133 5.24 63.20 -75.59
N ILE A 134 5.68 61.98 -75.91
CA ILE A 134 6.28 61.64 -77.21
C ILE A 134 5.23 61.73 -78.33
N ALA A 135 4.01 61.27 -78.08
CA ALA A 135 2.91 61.30 -79.06
C ALA A 135 2.38 62.72 -79.32
N ASP A 136 2.23 63.53 -78.27
CA ASP A 136 1.71 64.90 -78.34
C ASP A 136 2.69 65.85 -79.06
N GLY A 137 3.99 65.55 -79.05
CA GLY A 137 4.99 66.29 -79.81
C GLY A 137 5.19 67.73 -79.33
N MET A 138 5.38 68.68 -80.25
CA MET A 138 5.53 70.10 -79.90
C MET A 138 4.19 70.69 -79.45
N THR A 139 4.21 71.45 -78.35
CA THR A 139 2.99 72.11 -77.86
C THR A 139 2.45 73.14 -78.88
N PRO A 140 1.14 73.46 -78.86
CA PRO A 140 0.56 74.46 -79.75
C PRO A 140 1.26 75.83 -79.69
N TYR A 141 1.76 76.20 -78.52
CA TYR A 141 2.51 77.44 -78.32
C TYR A 141 3.92 77.39 -78.94
N GLN A 142 4.61 76.25 -78.90
CA GLN A 142 5.89 76.06 -79.58
C GLN A 142 5.72 76.04 -81.11
N ILE A 143 4.65 75.41 -81.61
CA ILE A 143 4.29 75.46 -83.03
C ILE A 143 4.00 76.91 -83.46
N ALA A 144 3.26 77.67 -82.63
CA ALA A 144 2.99 79.08 -82.88
C ALA A 144 4.27 79.94 -82.82
N GLN A 145 5.21 79.66 -81.90
CA GLN A 145 6.50 80.34 -81.82
C GLN A 145 7.34 80.08 -83.07
N ILE A 146 7.43 78.83 -83.52
CA ILE A 146 8.09 78.46 -84.78
C ILE A 146 7.41 79.17 -85.96
N ALA A 147 6.07 79.18 -86.01
CA ALA A 147 5.31 79.87 -87.05
C ALA A 147 5.55 81.38 -87.04
N LEU A 148 5.64 82.00 -85.86
CA LEU A 148 5.96 83.42 -85.70
C LEU A 148 7.40 83.73 -86.13
N LEU A 149 8.38 82.90 -85.75
CA LEU A 149 9.77 83.03 -86.22
C LEU A 149 9.89 82.87 -87.73
N VAL A 150 9.16 81.91 -88.33
CA VAL A 150 9.06 81.75 -89.79
C VAL A 150 8.40 82.98 -90.44
N SER A 151 7.34 83.54 -89.83
CA SER A 151 6.67 84.74 -90.33
C SER A 151 7.54 86.00 -90.21
N ALA A 152 8.34 86.11 -89.15
CA ALA A 152 9.33 87.16 -88.96
C ALA A 152 10.42 87.04 -90.02
N ALA A 153 10.99 85.85 -90.24
CA ALA A 153 11.93 85.60 -91.32
C ALA A 153 11.37 86.02 -92.69
N GLN A 154 10.11 85.71 -93.00
CA GLN A 154 9.44 86.15 -94.24
C GLN A 154 9.27 87.68 -94.31
N ALA A 155 8.96 88.34 -93.20
CA ALA A 155 8.82 89.81 -93.14
C ALA A 155 10.14 90.54 -93.39
N HIS A 156 11.28 89.99 -92.94
CA HIS A 156 12.61 90.51 -93.24
C HIS A 156 12.99 90.41 -94.74
N PHE A 157 12.25 89.65 -95.56
CA PHE A 157 12.50 89.49 -97.00
C PHE A 157 11.67 90.42 -97.93
N VAL A 158 10.82 91.34 -97.42
CA VAL A 158 9.88 92.15 -98.24
C VAL A 158 10.53 93.39 -98.90
N ALA A 159 11.58 93.17 -99.68
CA ALA A 159 12.07 94.15 -100.66
C ALA A 159 12.43 93.48 -102.00
N GLY A 160 11.41 92.92 -102.70
CA GLY A 160 11.59 92.49 -104.10
C GLY A 160 10.88 91.19 -104.50
N GLY A 161 9.54 91.24 -104.59
CA GLY A 161 8.76 90.43 -105.56
C GLY A 161 9.00 88.92 -105.68
N LEU A 162 8.66 88.13 -104.66
CA LEU A 162 8.41 86.68 -104.79
C LEU A 162 7.29 86.26 -103.83
N LYS A 163 6.24 85.60 -104.35
CA LYS A 163 5.17 84.94 -103.57
C LYS A 163 5.58 83.48 -103.38
N ILE A 164 5.77 83.06 -102.14
CA ILE A 164 5.95 81.64 -101.77
C ILE A 164 4.81 81.26 -100.82
N GLY A 165 4.09 80.19 -101.16
CA GLY A 165 2.97 79.67 -100.38
C GLY A 165 3.44 79.09 -99.03
N SER A 166 2.65 79.29 -97.97
CA SER A 166 2.92 78.75 -96.65
C SER A 166 2.46 77.29 -96.54
N ALA A 167 3.41 76.38 -96.33
CA ALA A 167 3.14 75.06 -95.79
C ALA A 167 3.90 74.94 -94.46
N VAL A 168 3.17 74.99 -93.34
CA VAL A 168 3.70 74.50 -92.05
C VAL A 168 3.37 73.01 -92.00
N ALA A 169 4.26 72.20 -92.57
CA ALA A 169 4.34 70.77 -92.32
C ALA A 169 5.82 70.42 -92.17
N PHE A 170 6.16 69.95 -90.96
CA PHE A 170 7.46 69.54 -90.46
C PHE A 170 8.52 69.21 -91.53
N GLY A 171 9.45 70.15 -91.75
CA GLY A 171 10.59 70.00 -92.63
C GLY A 171 11.27 71.33 -92.87
N VAL A 172 12.54 71.43 -92.52
CA VAL A 172 13.38 72.64 -92.65
C VAL A 172 13.29 73.18 -94.09
N PRO A 173 12.94 74.47 -94.31
CA PRO A 173 13.01 75.06 -95.65
C PRO A 173 14.47 75.17 -96.11
N GLU A 174 14.84 74.48 -97.20
CA GLU A 174 16.09 74.73 -97.91
C GLU A 174 15.95 76.02 -98.73
N VAL A 175 16.43 77.15 -98.19
CA VAL A 175 16.59 78.37 -98.98
C VAL A 175 18.05 78.44 -99.46
N LEU A 176 18.28 78.04 -100.71
CA LEU A 176 19.52 78.30 -101.44
C LEU A 176 19.60 79.79 -101.79
N VAL A 177 20.40 80.56 -101.05
CA VAL A 177 20.75 81.94 -101.42
C VAL A 177 22.11 81.91 -102.13
N GLY A 178 22.09 81.93 -103.46
CA GLY A 178 23.27 82.06 -104.33
C GLY A 178 23.43 83.49 -104.89
N PRO A 179 24.66 84.01 -105.03
CA PRO A 179 24.92 85.38 -105.44
C PRO A 179 24.85 85.54 -106.97
N PHE A 180 24.62 86.78 -107.45
CA PHE A 180 24.73 87.28 -108.83
C PHE A 180 23.48 87.20 -109.73
N ILE A 181 22.76 88.33 -109.86
CA ILE A 181 22.44 88.90 -111.18
C ILE A 181 22.68 90.42 -111.12
N LEU A 182 23.85 90.83 -111.64
CA LEU A 182 24.14 92.16 -112.15
C LEU A 182 23.68 92.21 -113.61
N GLY A 183 22.93 93.23 -114.01
CA GLY A 183 22.55 93.42 -115.41
C GLY A 183 21.93 94.80 -115.66
N THR A 184 22.63 95.61 -116.44
CA THR A 184 22.30 96.99 -116.83
C THR A 184 21.49 97.04 -118.12
N GLU A 185 20.53 97.97 -118.25
CA GLU A 185 20.11 98.47 -119.56
C GLU A 185 19.98 100.00 -119.54
N PHE A 186 20.53 100.61 -120.59
CA PHE A 186 20.97 102.00 -120.69
C PHE A 186 19.82 103.00 -120.96
N GLY A 187 19.83 104.12 -120.23
CA GLY A 187 19.54 105.44 -120.81
C GLY A 187 18.45 106.29 -120.11
N GLY A 188 18.88 107.39 -119.48
CA GLY A 188 18.04 108.61 -119.30
C GLY A 188 17.85 109.15 -117.87
N SER A 189 18.86 109.86 -117.35
CA SER A 189 18.86 110.90 -116.29
C SER A 189 18.12 110.69 -114.95
N GLU A 190 18.90 110.46 -113.88
CA GLU A 190 18.83 111.04 -112.50
C GLU A 190 19.54 110.09 -111.51
N VAL A 191 20.78 110.40 -111.10
CA VAL A 191 21.60 109.58 -110.17
C VAL A 191 21.79 110.34 -108.86
N GLY A 192 21.00 110.00 -107.84
CA GLY A 192 21.05 110.64 -106.51
C GLY A 192 20.56 109.80 -105.31
N GLN A 193 20.34 108.48 -105.41
CA GLN A 193 19.89 107.64 -104.28
C GLN A 193 20.37 106.16 -104.34
N ALA A 194 21.69 105.90 -104.30
CA ALA A 194 22.23 104.54 -104.41
C ALA A 194 22.98 103.99 -103.18
N LEU A 195 23.11 104.74 -102.07
CA LEU A 195 23.97 104.33 -100.94
C LEU A 195 23.25 103.99 -99.61
N ASP A 196 22.00 104.40 -99.36
CA ASP A 196 21.24 103.93 -98.19
C ASP A 196 20.72 102.49 -98.35
N LYS A 197 20.59 101.98 -99.58
CA LYS A 197 19.96 100.67 -99.85
C LYS A 197 20.84 99.44 -99.63
N VAL A 198 22.13 99.59 -99.35
CA VAL A 198 23.09 98.47 -99.22
C VAL A 198 23.28 98.02 -97.76
N ALA A 199 23.17 98.93 -96.79
CA ALA A 199 23.21 98.59 -95.35
C ALA A 199 21.96 97.82 -94.93
N ASP A 200 20.78 98.28 -95.38
CA ASP A 200 19.48 97.62 -95.12
C ASP A 200 19.44 96.18 -95.67
N LEU A 201 20.05 95.95 -96.84
CA LEU A 201 20.14 94.62 -97.45
C LEU A 201 21.03 93.66 -96.64
N THR A 202 22.12 94.16 -96.05
CA THR A 202 23.07 93.34 -95.29
C THR A 202 22.51 92.99 -93.90
N THR A 203 21.79 93.93 -93.26
CA THR A 203 21.08 93.69 -91.99
C THR A 203 19.93 92.70 -92.18
N ALA A 204 19.14 92.83 -93.24
CA ALA A 204 18.06 91.89 -93.57
C ALA A 204 18.58 90.44 -93.78
N ILE A 205 19.74 90.29 -94.43
CA ILE A 205 20.39 88.97 -94.61
C ILE A 205 20.88 88.40 -93.26
N SER A 206 21.50 89.22 -92.41
CA SER A 206 22.01 88.79 -91.10
C SER A 206 20.88 88.42 -90.13
N GLU A 207 19.79 89.19 -90.10
CA GLU A 207 18.60 88.91 -89.29
C GLU A 207 17.90 87.62 -89.76
N GLY A 208 17.75 87.43 -91.07
CA GLY A 208 17.20 86.20 -91.65
C GLY A 208 18.05 84.95 -91.34
N LEU A 209 19.38 85.06 -91.36
CA LEU A 209 20.29 83.98 -90.96
C LEU A 209 20.24 83.71 -89.44
N SER A 210 20.11 84.75 -88.61
CA SER A 210 19.95 84.61 -87.14
C SER A 210 18.66 83.88 -86.78
N THR A 211 17.52 84.26 -87.39
CA THR A 211 16.23 83.58 -87.20
C THR A 211 16.25 82.13 -87.68
N THR A 212 17.01 81.82 -88.74
CA THR A 212 17.22 80.44 -89.22
C THR A 212 18.07 79.62 -88.23
N GLY A 213 19.11 80.22 -87.65
CA GLY A 213 19.91 79.62 -86.57
C GLY A 213 19.10 79.36 -85.29
N GLU A 214 18.20 80.28 -84.92
CA GLU A 214 17.25 80.12 -83.82
C GLU A 214 16.23 78.99 -84.09
N LEU A 215 15.70 78.90 -85.31
CA LEU A 215 14.82 77.80 -85.74
C LEU A 215 15.52 76.43 -85.68
N MET A 216 16.78 76.35 -86.15
CA MET A 216 17.59 75.12 -86.04
C MET A 216 17.93 74.80 -84.59
N GLY A 217 18.17 75.80 -83.74
CA GLY A 217 18.35 75.66 -82.30
C GLY A 217 17.13 75.03 -81.62
N ILE A 218 15.93 75.55 -81.87
CA ILE A 218 14.66 75.03 -81.34
C ILE A 218 14.39 73.59 -81.82
N ALA A 219 14.64 73.30 -83.11
CA ALA A 219 14.47 71.95 -83.67
C ALA A 219 15.46 70.94 -83.07
N ASN A 220 16.72 71.34 -82.87
CA ASN A 220 17.74 70.50 -82.27
C ASN A 220 17.48 70.27 -80.76
N GLU A 221 17.04 71.29 -80.04
CA GLU A 221 16.65 71.19 -78.63
C GLU A 221 15.45 70.24 -78.46
N PHE A 222 14.43 70.35 -79.32
CA PHE A 222 13.31 69.42 -79.31
C PHE A 222 13.72 67.98 -79.67
N THR A 223 14.65 67.81 -80.62
CA THR A 223 15.20 66.49 -80.95
C THR A 223 15.92 65.86 -79.76
N ARG A 224 16.70 66.65 -79.01
CA ARG A 224 17.34 66.19 -77.76
C ARG A 224 16.31 65.87 -76.67
N LEU A 225 15.27 66.70 -76.51
CA LEU A 225 14.17 66.42 -75.59
C LEU A 225 13.44 65.11 -75.94
N GLN A 226 13.21 64.84 -77.23
CA GLN A 226 12.65 63.56 -77.67
C GLN A 226 13.59 62.38 -77.39
N GLN A 227 14.92 62.54 -77.53
CA GLN A 227 15.88 61.51 -77.15
C GLN A 227 15.86 61.24 -75.64
N ASP A 228 15.80 62.29 -74.82
CA ASP A 228 15.71 62.18 -73.36
C ASP A 228 14.38 61.53 -72.93
N TRP A 229 13.25 61.89 -73.54
CA TRP A 229 11.96 61.22 -73.28
C TRP A 229 11.98 59.75 -73.69
N ASN A 230 12.59 59.41 -74.83
CA ASN A 230 12.73 58.01 -75.25
C ASN A 230 13.62 57.21 -74.29
N LEU A 231 14.69 57.80 -73.77
CA LEU A 231 15.53 57.18 -72.74
C LEU A 231 14.74 56.96 -71.44
N GLN A 232 14.03 57.97 -70.96
CA GLN A 232 13.19 57.88 -69.75
C GLN A 232 12.06 56.87 -69.91
N LEU A 233 11.46 56.78 -71.10
CA LEU A 233 10.48 55.75 -71.44
C LEU A 233 11.10 54.35 -71.39
N GLY A 234 12.31 54.18 -71.93
CA GLY A 234 13.06 52.92 -71.87
C GLY A 234 13.36 52.48 -70.44
N ILE A 235 13.81 53.40 -69.58
CA ILE A 235 14.05 53.16 -68.15
C ILE A 235 12.74 52.79 -67.44
N ALA A 236 11.66 53.56 -67.65
CA ALA A 236 10.37 53.29 -67.02
C ALA A 236 9.78 51.93 -67.44
N LYS A 237 10.01 51.50 -68.70
CA LYS A 237 9.62 50.15 -69.18
C LYS A 237 10.45 49.05 -68.52
N ALA A 238 11.75 49.26 -68.34
CA ALA A 238 12.61 48.31 -67.64
C ALA A 238 12.23 48.20 -66.15
N ASP A 239 12.00 49.33 -65.47
CA ASP A 239 11.51 49.39 -64.08
C ASP A 239 10.18 48.63 -63.94
N LEU A 240 9.24 48.87 -64.86
CA LEU A 240 7.93 48.20 -64.86
C LEU A 240 8.08 46.68 -64.97
N ASN A 241 8.93 46.20 -65.89
CA ASN A 241 9.19 44.77 -66.07
C ASN A 241 9.88 44.14 -64.84
N GLN A 242 10.81 44.86 -64.20
CA GLN A 242 11.41 44.41 -62.94
C GLN A 242 10.36 44.30 -61.83
N LEU A 243 9.50 45.31 -61.69
CA LEU A 243 8.41 45.32 -60.71
C LEU A 243 7.37 44.23 -60.99
N ASP A 244 7.08 43.91 -62.25
CA ASP A 244 6.23 42.77 -62.62
C ASP A 244 6.78 41.45 -62.04
N HIS A 245 8.10 41.21 -62.16
CA HIS A 245 8.74 40.03 -61.57
C HIS A 245 8.74 40.05 -60.03
N GLN A 246 8.97 41.21 -59.42
CA GLN A 246 8.93 41.35 -57.96
C GLN A 246 7.50 41.12 -57.41
N VAL A 247 6.47 41.64 -58.08
CA VAL A 247 5.06 41.40 -57.74
C VAL A 247 4.74 39.91 -57.84
N ALA A 248 5.13 39.24 -58.93
CA ALA A 248 4.92 37.80 -59.07
C ALA A 248 5.61 37.00 -57.95
N GLY A 249 6.84 37.35 -57.59
CA GLY A 249 7.58 36.75 -56.48
C GLY A 249 6.89 36.96 -55.13
N ALA A 250 6.47 38.19 -54.83
CA ALA A 250 5.73 38.51 -53.59
C ALA A 250 4.37 37.80 -53.52
N GLN A 251 3.73 37.56 -54.66
CA GLN A 251 2.48 36.82 -54.74
C GLN A 251 2.68 35.33 -54.40
N HIS A 252 3.79 34.74 -54.84
CA HIS A 252 4.19 33.40 -54.40
C HIS A 252 4.53 33.36 -52.90
N GLN A 253 5.22 34.37 -52.36
CA GLN A 253 5.50 34.45 -50.92
C GLN A 253 4.23 34.53 -50.08
N LEU A 254 3.26 35.36 -50.50
CA LEU A 254 1.96 35.44 -49.84
C LEU A 254 1.22 34.10 -49.90
N SER A 255 1.19 33.44 -51.06
CA SER A 255 0.57 32.12 -51.20
C SER A 255 1.24 31.07 -50.31
N ALA A 256 2.58 31.09 -50.19
CA ALA A 256 3.32 30.20 -49.31
C ALA A 256 2.97 30.46 -47.84
N ALA A 257 2.97 31.72 -47.39
CA ALA A 257 2.58 32.09 -46.04
C ALA A 257 1.13 31.69 -45.70
N GLN A 258 0.21 31.83 -46.66
CA GLN A 258 -1.17 31.36 -46.52
C GLN A 258 -1.26 29.83 -46.39
N HIS A 259 -0.47 29.09 -47.16
CA HIS A 259 -0.41 27.62 -47.01
C HIS A 259 0.17 27.19 -45.67
N GLU A 260 1.16 27.90 -45.12
CA GLU A 260 1.66 27.65 -43.77
C GLU A 260 0.57 27.87 -42.71
N VAL A 261 -0.24 28.92 -42.85
CA VAL A 261 -1.40 29.16 -41.97
C VAL A 261 -2.39 27.99 -42.04
N GLU A 262 -2.73 27.50 -43.23
CA GLU A 262 -3.64 26.36 -43.37
C GLU A 262 -3.03 25.05 -42.83
N ALA A 263 -1.74 24.82 -43.01
CA ALA A 263 -1.04 23.68 -42.43
C ALA A 263 -1.09 23.71 -40.90
N THR A 264 -0.80 24.86 -40.27
CA THR A 264 -0.90 25.01 -38.81
C THR A 264 -2.33 24.86 -38.30
N LYS A 265 -3.35 25.31 -39.05
CA LYS A 265 -4.76 25.02 -38.71
C LYS A 265 -5.04 23.52 -38.68
N GLN A 266 -4.53 22.77 -39.66
CA GLN A 266 -4.72 21.32 -39.70
C GLN A 266 -3.98 20.63 -38.55
N GLU A 267 -2.79 21.07 -38.18
CA GLU A 267 -2.06 20.58 -37.00
C GLU A 267 -2.87 20.80 -35.72
N ILE A 268 -3.46 21.99 -35.54
CA ILE A 268 -4.36 22.28 -34.41
C ILE A 268 -5.55 21.33 -34.41
N ALA A 269 -6.24 21.15 -35.54
CA ALA A 269 -7.38 20.25 -35.65
C ALA A 269 -7.01 18.78 -35.33
N ASN A 270 -5.84 18.32 -35.78
CA ASN A 270 -5.33 16.98 -35.46
C ASN A 270 -5.06 16.84 -33.95
N LEU A 271 -4.43 17.84 -33.34
CA LEU A 271 -4.14 17.84 -31.91
C LEU A 271 -5.42 17.88 -31.06
N GLU A 272 -6.44 18.63 -31.48
CA GLU A 272 -7.76 18.64 -30.87
C GLU A 272 -8.43 17.26 -30.93
N ALA A 273 -8.33 16.56 -32.06
CA ALA A 273 -8.84 15.20 -32.19
C ALA A 273 -8.16 14.23 -31.22
N VAL A 274 -6.83 14.32 -31.06
CA VAL A 274 -6.09 13.55 -30.04
C VAL A 274 -6.55 13.92 -28.63
N GLY A 275 -6.70 15.20 -28.34
CA GLY A 275 -7.17 15.69 -27.04
C GLY A 275 -8.58 15.21 -26.69
N THR A 276 -9.47 15.15 -27.67
CA THR A 276 -10.82 14.58 -27.53
C THR A 276 -10.75 13.07 -27.25
N PHE A 277 -9.95 12.33 -28.02
CA PHE A 277 -9.76 10.90 -27.79
C PHE A 277 -9.21 10.60 -26.39
N LEU A 278 -8.21 11.34 -25.91
CA LEU A 278 -7.65 11.17 -24.57
C LEU A 278 -8.68 11.40 -23.45
N LYS A 279 -9.68 12.26 -23.67
CA LYS A 279 -10.75 12.56 -22.71
C LYS A 279 -11.92 11.57 -22.80
N GLU A 280 -12.22 11.06 -23.98
CA GLU A 280 -13.42 10.23 -24.23
C GLU A 280 -13.15 8.72 -24.20
N LYS A 281 -11.89 8.29 -24.36
CA LYS A 281 -11.54 6.86 -24.22
C LYS A 281 -11.94 6.34 -22.84
N PHE A 282 -12.18 5.03 -22.72
CA PHE A 282 -12.59 4.44 -21.44
C PHE A 282 -11.50 4.55 -20.35
N SER A 283 -10.25 4.28 -20.70
CA SER A 283 -9.13 4.25 -19.75
C SER A 283 -8.54 5.64 -19.51
N THR A 284 -9.30 6.52 -18.87
CA THR A 284 -8.88 7.89 -18.52
C THR A 284 -8.17 7.96 -17.17
N ALA A 285 -7.58 9.12 -16.87
CA ALA A 285 -7.11 9.45 -15.52
C ALA A 285 -8.22 9.26 -14.46
N ASP A 286 -9.48 9.60 -14.74
CA ASP A 286 -10.58 9.44 -13.79
C ASP A 286 -10.87 7.97 -13.46
N LEU A 287 -10.79 7.08 -14.46
CA LEU A 287 -10.92 5.63 -14.23
C LEU A 287 -9.80 5.13 -13.30
N TYR A 288 -8.55 5.47 -13.60
CA TYR A 288 -7.42 5.04 -12.79
C TYR A 288 -7.44 5.64 -11.38
N ARG A 289 -7.93 6.89 -11.22
CA ARG A 289 -8.16 7.50 -9.92
C ARG A 289 -9.18 6.72 -9.10
N TRP A 290 -10.31 6.34 -9.71
CA TRP A 290 -11.32 5.50 -9.07
C TRP A 290 -10.76 4.12 -8.69
N MET A 291 -10.02 3.48 -9.60
CA MET A 291 -9.37 2.19 -9.35
C MET A 291 -8.37 2.27 -8.20
N SER A 292 -7.53 3.32 -8.16
CA SER A 292 -6.55 3.54 -7.10
C SER A 292 -7.22 3.66 -5.73
N GLY A 293 -8.30 4.45 -5.62
CA GLY A 293 -9.07 4.57 -4.37
C GLY A 293 -9.68 3.23 -3.92
N ARG A 294 -10.25 2.46 -4.87
CA ARG A 294 -10.84 1.15 -4.56
C ARG A 294 -9.79 0.11 -4.16
N LEU A 295 -8.67 0.04 -4.89
CA LEU A 295 -7.57 -0.88 -4.62
C LEU A 295 -6.89 -0.55 -3.29
N SER A 296 -6.65 0.73 -3.00
CA SER A 296 -6.08 1.16 -1.70
C SER A 296 -6.91 0.66 -0.52
N THR A 297 -8.24 0.71 -0.62
CA THR A 297 -9.13 0.21 0.43
C THR A 297 -9.02 -1.31 0.62
N VAL A 298 -8.98 -2.06 -0.49
CA VAL A 298 -8.87 -3.53 -0.45
C VAL A 298 -7.49 -3.94 0.06
N TYR A 299 -6.43 -3.27 -0.41
CA TYR A 299 -5.05 -3.48 -0.02
C TYR A 299 -4.85 -3.31 1.49
N PHE A 300 -5.36 -2.20 2.06
CA PHE A 300 -5.27 -1.96 3.50
C PHE A 300 -6.01 -3.02 4.34
N ARG A 301 -7.19 -3.48 3.90
CA ARG A 301 -7.91 -4.57 4.59
C ARG A 301 -7.20 -5.90 4.48
N ALA A 302 -6.64 -6.21 3.31
CA ALA A 302 -5.83 -7.41 3.10
C ALA A 302 -4.58 -7.39 3.99
N TYR A 303 -3.95 -6.23 4.16
CA TYR A 303 -2.82 -6.05 5.06
C TYR A 303 -3.17 -6.45 6.49
N HIS A 304 -4.28 -5.93 7.04
CA HIS A 304 -4.71 -6.29 8.40
C HIS A 304 -4.95 -7.79 8.55
N LEU A 305 -5.62 -8.43 7.59
CA LEU A 305 -5.87 -9.87 7.63
C LEU A 305 -4.56 -10.68 7.58
N ALA A 306 -3.63 -10.31 6.70
CA ALA A 306 -2.32 -10.95 6.60
C ALA A 306 -1.51 -10.77 7.89
N TYR A 307 -1.51 -9.55 8.44
CA TYR A 307 -0.84 -9.21 9.69
C TYR A 307 -1.37 -10.01 10.88
N GLU A 308 -2.69 -10.05 11.07
CA GLU A 308 -3.31 -10.81 12.16
C GLU A 308 -3.04 -12.31 12.05
N MET A 309 -3.04 -12.86 10.83
CA MET A 309 -2.70 -14.25 10.59
C MET A 309 -1.22 -14.54 10.89
N ALA A 310 -0.31 -13.65 10.48
CA ALA A 310 1.12 -13.77 10.80
C ALA A 310 1.38 -13.66 12.32
N ARG A 311 0.70 -12.74 13.02
CA ARG A 311 0.74 -12.66 14.50
C ARG A 311 0.18 -13.92 15.16
N SER A 312 -0.86 -14.52 14.59
CA SER A 312 -1.41 -15.80 15.06
C SER A 312 -0.41 -16.95 14.85
N ALA A 313 0.27 -16.98 13.71
CA ALA A 313 1.35 -17.94 13.44
C ALA A 313 2.52 -17.76 14.44
N GLU A 314 2.98 -16.53 14.69
CA GLU A 314 4.00 -16.27 15.72
C GLU A 314 3.55 -16.78 17.09
N ARG A 315 2.28 -16.55 17.43
CA ARG A 315 1.74 -17.01 18.71
C ARG A 315 1.71 -18.53 18.83
N ALA A 316 1.36 -19.22 17.75
CA ALA A 316 1.42 -20.68 17.68
C ALA A 316 2.87 -21.18 17.79
N TYR A 317 3.84 -20.52 17.12
CA TYR A 317 5.27 -20.81 17.28
C TYR A 317 5.72 -20.72 18.75
N GLN A 318 5.40 -19.63 19.42
CA GLN A 318 5.74 -19.43 20.84
C GLN A 318 5.11 -20.52 21.72
N PHE A 319 3.86 -20.88 21.44
CA PHE A 319 3.15 -21.91 22.18
C PHE A 319 3.80 -23.29 22.01
N GLU A 320 4.03 -23.69 20.75
CA GLU A 320 4.58 -25.00 20.35
C GLU A 320 6.07 -25.15 20.63
N ARG A 321 6.86 -24.08 20.60
CA ARG A 321 8.30 -24.15 20.88
C ARG A 321 8.63 -23.84 22.33
N GLY A 322 7.68 -23.32 23.11
CA GLY A 322 7.98 -22.87 24.47
C GLY A 322 9.01 -21.73 24.45
N SER A 323 8.85 -20.80 23.52
CA SER A 323 9.72 -19.64 23.30
C SER A 323 8.92 -18.35 23.46
N ASP A 324 9.59 -17.28 23.85
CA ASP A 324 9.05 -15.91 23.91
C ASP A 324 9.64 -15.02 22.80
N GLU A 325 10.37 -15.60 21.84
CA GLU A 325 10.89 -14.87 20.69
C GLU A 325 9.76 -14.31 19.81
N THR A 326 10.02 -13.13 19.25
CA THR A 326 9.12 -12.41 18.34
C THR A 326 9.85 -12.08 17.06
N PHE A 327 9.18 -12.27 15.93
CA PHE A 327 9.70 -12.04 14.58
C PHE A 327 8.85 -11.00 13.85
N ILE A 328 7.53 -11.00 14.09
CA ILE A 328 6.59 -10.10 13.41
C ILE A 328 6.56 -8.75 14.13
N GLN A 329 6.99 -7.70 13.42
CA GLN A 329 7.07 -6.34 13.92
C GLN A 329 5.68 -5.77 14.26
N PRO A 330 5.60 -4.74 15.13
CA PRO A 330 4.32 -4.12 15.46
C PRO A 330 3.62 -3.47 14.26
N VAL A 331 4.39 -2.90 13.31
CA VAL A 331 3.86 -2.15 12.16
C VAL A 331 4.76 -2.35 10.95
N TYR A 332 4.17 -2.69 9.81
CA TYR A 332 4.83 -2.72 8.49
C TYR A 332 4.28 -1.67 7.52
N TRP A 333 3.10 -1.12 7.81
CA TRP A 333 2.41 -0.18 6.94
C TRP A 333 2.99 1.23 7.04
N ASP A 334 3.42 1.80 5.90
CA ASP A 334 3.83 3.20 5.78
C ASP A 334 2.81 4.03 4.99
N SER A 335 2.03 4.84 5.71
CA SER A 335 1.00 5.70 5.12
C SER A 335 1.55 6.75 4.14
N LYS A 336 2.81 7.16 4.24
CA LYS A 336 3.40 8.15 3.31
C LYS A 336 3.60 7.60 1.91
N HIS A 337 3.78 6.28 1.81
CA HIS A 337 3.98 5.57 0.55
C HIS A 337 2.81 4.64 0.25
N ALA A 338 1.61 4.98 0.72
CA ALA A 338 0.37 4.21 0.53
C ALA A 338 0.46 2.73 0.98
N GLY A 339 1.36 2.42 1.92
CA GLY A 339 1.60 1.07 2.43
C GLY A 339 2.36 0.16 1.47
N LEU A 340 2.84 0.66 0.32
CA LEU A 340 3.61 -0.14 -0.63
C LEU A 340 4.81 -0.82 0.06
N VAL A 341 5.15 -2.02 -0.40
CA VAL A 341 6.24 -2.86 0.16
C VAL A 341 5.96 -3.45 1.56
N ALA A 342 4.78 -3.20 2.15
CA ALA A 342 4.41 -3.80 3.43
C ALA A 342 4.29 -5.34 3.37
N GLY A 343 3.87 -5.88 2.22
CA GLY A 343 3.75 -7.33 2.02
C GLY A 343 5.10 -8.02 2.03
N GLU A 344 6.05 -7.52 1.25
CA GLU A 344 7.41 -8.04 1.12
C GLU A 344 8.18 -7.97 2.44
N SER A 345 7.96 -6.89 3.21
CA SER A 345 8.59 -6.73 4.53
C SER A 345 8.03 -7.73 5.55
N LEU A 346 6.70 -7.93 5.56
CA LEU A 346 6.05 -8.92 6.40
C LEU A 346 6.43 -10.35 6.00
N ASP A 347 6.56 -10.62 4.70
CA ASP A 347 6.97 -11.91 4.16
C ASP A 347 8.34 -12.33 4.66
N LEU A 348 9.31 -11.41 4.63
CA LEU A 348 10.66 -11.70 5.11
C LEU A 348 10.69 -12.11 6.59
N ASP A 349 9.92 -11.42 7.44
CA ASP A 349 9.86 -11.77 8.86
C ASP A 349 9.04 -13.04 9.11
N LEU A 350 8.05 -13.33 8.25
CA LEU A 350 7.34 -14.60 8.24
C LEU A 350 8.28 -15.76 7.87
N GLU A 351 9.12 -15.61 6.84
CA GLU A 351 10.13 -16.60 6.47
C GLU A 351 11.15 -16.84 7.59
N ARG A 352 11.59 -15.78 8.29
CA ARG A 352 12.44 -15.91 9.50
C ARG A 352 11.75 -16.69 10.61
N LEU A 353 10.47 -16.44 10.84
CA LEU A 353 9.66 -17.20 11.79
C LEU A 353 9.58 -18.69 11.39
N GLY A 354 9.36 -18.99 10.11
CA GLY A 354 9.38 -20.34 9.57
C GLY A 354 10.73 -21.03 9.79
N GLN A 355 11.82 -20.34 9.44
CA GLN A 355 13.19 -20.83 9.65
C GLN A 355 13.44 -21.15 11.13
N ALA A 356 13.05 -20.27 12.05
CA ALA A 356 13.20 -20.48 13.49
C ALA A 356 12.40 -21.71 13.97
N TYR A 357 11.19 -21.91 13.46
CA TYR A 357 10.36 -23.07 13.80
C TYR A 357 11.04 -24.39 13.42
N TYR A 358 11.65 -24.47 12.23
CA TYR A 358 12.33 -25.68 11.77
C TYR A 358 13.71 -25.88 12.42
N ALA A 359 14.44 -24.79 12.69
CA ALA A 359 15.76 -24.86 13.33
C ALA A 359 15.67 -25.32 14.79
N ALA A 360 14.60 -24.95 15.48
CA ALA A 360 14.31 -25.39 16.84
C ALA A 360 13.61 -26.78 16.89
N ASP A 361 13.40 -27.45 15.75
CA ASP A 361 12.69 -28.71 15.72
C ASP A 361 13.56 -29.89 16.18
N GLY A 362 13.06 -30.59 17.19
CA GLY A 362 13.73 -31.73 17.78
C GLY A 362 12.71 -32.62 18.49
N ARG A 363 12.97 -33.92 18.50
CA ARG A 363 12.11 -34.87 19.21
C ARG A 363 12.34 -34.73 20.72
N GLY A 364 11.29 -34.32 21.43
CA GLY A 364 11.28 -34.36 22.89
C GLY A 364 11.22 -35.78 23.43
N LEU A 365 11.41 -35.91 24.73
CA LEU A 365 11.23 -37.16 25.48
C LEU A 365 9.74 -37.39 25.70
N GLU A 366 9.16 -38.37 25.01
CA GLU A 366 7.75 -38.73 25.12
C GLU A 366 7.52 -39.70 26.29
N ILE A 367 6.64 -39.32 27.22
CA ILE A 367 6.44 -40.01 28.49
C ILE A 367 4.94 -40.22 28.72
N VAL A 368 4.58 -41.40 29.23
CA VAL A 368 3.24 -41.73 29.70
C VAL A 368 3.28 -41.83 31.23
N LYS A 369 2.46 -41.04 31.92
CA LYS A 369 2.32 -41.11 33.38
C LYS A 369 0.89 -41.42 33.76
N ASN A 370 0.73 -42.53 34.47
CA ASN A 370 -0.55 -42.97 35.02
C ASN A 370 -0.66 -42.49 36.46
N VAL A 371 -1.72 -41.74 36.77
CA VAL A 371 -1.93 -41.10 38.08
C VAL A 371 -3.24 -41.61 38.66
N SER A 372 -3.15 -42.45 39.68
CA SER A 372 -4.30 -42.83 40.51
C SER A 372 -4.65 -41.67 41.42
N LEU A 373 -5.89 -41.16 41.34
CA LEU A 373 -6.35 -40.10 42.23
C LEU A 373 -6.42 -40.59 43.67
N LEU A 374 -6.76 -41.86 43.91
CA LEU A 374 -6.77 -42.44 45.25
C LEU A 374 -5.36 -42.49 45.87
N ALA A 375 -4.32 -42.70 45.06
CA ALA A 375 -2.93 -42.66 45.52
C ALA A 375 -2.37 -41.23 45.63
N LEU A 376 -2.81 -40.32 44.77
CA LEU A 376 -2.36 -38.93 44.75
C LEU A 376 -2.99 -38.09 45.87
N ASP A 377 -4.32 -38.14 45.96
CA ASP A 377 -5.14 -37.41 46.91
C ASP A 377 -6.42 -38.20 47.25
N PRO A 378 -6.37 -39.08 48.27
CA PRO A 378 -7.53 -39.83 48.75
C PRO A 378 -8.75 -38.96 49.06
N LEU A 379 -8.54 -37.74 49.56
CA LEU A 379 -9.63 -36.85 49.94
C LEU A 379 -10.38 -36.33 48.72
N ALA A 380 -9.68 -36.15 47.59
CA ALA A 380 -10.32 -35.80 46.32
C ALA A 380 -11.29 -36.91 45.87
N VAL A 381 -10.91 -38.19 45.97
CA VAL A 381 -11.80 -39.31 45.61
C VAL A 381 -12.99 -39.40 46.57
N ILE A 382 -12.79 -39.22 47.87
CA ILE A 382 -13.88 -39.19 48.87
C ILE A 382 -14.85 -38.03 48.60
N ALA A 383 -14.34 -36.84 48.28
CA ALA A 383 -15.15 -35.69 47.90
C ALA A 383 -15.93 -35.96 46.60
N LEU A 384 -15.30 -36.62 45.63
CA LEU A 384 -15.92 -36.99 44.36
C LEU A 384 -17.08 -37.99 44.55
N ARG A 385 -16.90 -39.02 45.41
CA ARG A 385 -17.95 -39.99 45.75
C ARG A 385 -19.16 -39.34 46.42
N SER A 386 -18.92 -38.41 47.34
CA SER A 386 -19.95 -37.81 48.19
C SER A 386 -20.67 -36.62 47.56
N THR A 387 -19.93 -35.76 46.86
CA THR A 387 -20.46 -34.49 46.31
C THR A 387 -20.56 -34.48 44.79
N GLY A 388 -19.91 -35.43 44.09
CA GLY A 388 -19.80 -35.42 42.64
C GLY A 388 -18.75 -34.45 42.09
N ARG A 389 -17.92 -33.83 42.95
CA ARG A 389 -16.89 -32.88 42.51
C ARG A 389 -15.62 -33.01 43.35
N CYS A 390 -14.47 -32.90 42.68
CA CYS A 390 -13.19 -32.73 43.35
C CYS A 390 -12.23 -31.85 42.56
N GLU A 391 -11.21 -31.34 43.26
CA GLU A 391 -10.06 -30.69 42.65
C GLU A 391 -8.78 -31.44 43.05
N PHE A 392 -7.84 -31.57 42.12
CA PHE A 392 -6.55 -32.21 42.37
C PHE A 392 -5.44 -31.49 41.60
N ALA A 393 -4.19 -31.67 42.02
CA ALA A 393 -3.04 -31.00 41.42
C ALA A 393 -1.98 -32.01 40.97
N LEU A 394 -1.54 -31.87 39.72
CA LEU A 394 -0.34 -32.52 39.21
C LEU A 394 0.84 -31.58 39.49
N THR A 395 1.55 -31.83 40.59
CA THR A 395 2.59 -30.92 41.09
C THR A 395 3.93 -31.11 40.39
N GLU A 396 4.83 -30.12 40.49
CA GLU A 396 6.20 -30.26 39.97
C GLU A 396 6.93 -31.44 40.63
N SER A 397 6.72 -31.65 41.93
CA SER A 397 7.29 -32.79 42.66
C SER A 397 6.86 -34.14 42.08
N LEU A 398 5.62 -34.25 41.59
CA LEU A 398 5.08 -35.49 41.00
C LEU A 398 5.87 -35.91 39.76
N PHE A 399 6.38 -34.96 38.97
CA PHE A 399 7.15 -35.24 37.76
C PHE A 399 8.67 -35.29 37.99
N ASP A 400 9.19 -34.43 38.87
CA ASP A 400 10.62 -34.40 39.21
C ASP A 400 11.09 -35.68 39.92
N ARG A 401 10.18 -36.37 40.62
CA ARG A 401 10.47 -37.65 41.27
C ARG A 401 10.73 -38.78 40.28
N ASP A 402 10.07 -38.76 39.12
CA ASP A 402 10.33 -39.69 38.03
C ASP A 402 11.59 -39.26 37.28
N PHE A 403 11.66 -37.97 36.91
CA PHE A 403 12.70 -37.42 36.05
C PHE A 403 13.13 -36.02 36.50
N PRO A 404 14.09 -35.90 37.44
CA PRO A 404 14.51 -34.61 38.02
C PRO A 404 15.32 -33.75 37.05
N GLY A 405 15.86 -34.34 35.98
CA GLY A 405 16.58 -33.60 34.93
C GLY A 405 15.67 -33.06 33.82
N HIS A 406 14.38 -33.39 33.83
CA HIS A 406 13.48 -32.99 32.75
C HIS A 406 12.89 -31.60 33.01
N TYR A 407 12.74 -30.81 31.96
CA TYR A 407 12.02 -29.54 31.99
C TYR A 407 11.10 -29.43 30.77
N ARG A 408 10.39 -28.31 30.63
CA ARG A 408 9.46 -28.02 29.52
C ARG A 408 8.45 -29.16 29.27
N ARG A 409 7.85 -29.64 30.36
CA ARG A 409 6.85 -30.71 30.36
C ARG A 409 5.53 -30.19 29.77
N ARG A 410 5.22 -30.61 28.54
CA ARG A 410 4.03 -30.19 27.79
C ARG A 410 3.11 -31.38 27.57
N ILE A 411 1.84 -31.20 27.91
CA ILE A 411 0.81 -32.22 27.69
C ILE A 411 0.65 -32.46 26.19
N ARG A 412 0.50 -33.74 25.81
CA ARG A 412 0.12 -34.19 24.47
C ARG A 412 -1.32 -34.63 24.45
N THR A 413 -1.72 -35.45 25.42
CA THR A 413 -3.11 -35.88 25.63
C THR A 413 -3.34 -36.20 27.11
N VAL A 414 -4.58 -36.05 27.55
CA VAL A 414 -5.05 -36.55 28.84
C VAL A 414 -6.20 -37.51 28.58
N SER A 415 -6.21 -38.66 29.26
CA SER A 415 -7.36 -39.55 29.32
C SER A 415 -7.70 -39.93 30.75
N VAL A 416 -8.97 -40.27 30.99
CA VAL A 416 -9.49 -40.59 32.32
C VAL A 416 -10.22 -41.93 32.30
N THR A 417 -9.91 -42.80 33.25
CA THR A 417 -10.62 -44.07 33.43
C THR A 417 -11.20 -44.11 34.83
N PHE A 418 -12.51 -44.34 34.93
CA PHE A 418 -13.20 -44.50 36.21
C PHE A 418 -13.20 -45.99 36.58
N GLN A 419 -12.71 -46.29 37.78
CA GLN A 419 -12.72 -47.65 38.34
C GLN A 419 -13.85 -47.71 39.37
N GLY A 420 -14.71 -48.72 39.24
CA GLY A 420 -15.70 -49.11 40.23
C GLY A 420 -15.20 -50.24 41.13
N THR A 421 -16.04 -50.71 42.04
CA THR A 421 -15.76 -51.90 42.87
C THR A 421 -15.59 -53.18 42.05
N ASP A 422 -16.32 -53.31 40.95
CA ASP A 422 -16.36 -54.51 40.11
C ASP A 422 -15.52 -54.39 38.82
N GLY A 423 -14.67 -53.36 38.71
CA GLY A 423 -13.85 -53.08 37.52
C GLY A 423 -14.14 -51.71 36.89
N PRO A 424 -13.68 -51.46 35.65
CA PRO A 424 -13.93 -50.19 34.95
C PRO A 424 -15.43 -49.87 34.85
N MET A 425 -15.80 -48.61 35.08
CA MET A 425 -17.19 -48.16 35.04
C MET A 425 -17.38 -46.98 34.08
N GLY A 426 -18.50 -46.98 33.36
CA GLY A 426 -18.92 -45.86 32.53
C GLY A 426 -19.49 -44.72 33.37
N VAL A 427 -18.95 -43.51 33.21
CA VAL A 427 -19.43 -42.30 33.90
C VAL A 427 -19.40 -41.11 32.95
N ASN A 428 -20.48 -40.34 32.95
CA ASN A 428 -20.50 -39.03 32.31
C ASN A 428 -19.89 -38.00 33.27
N ALA A 429 -18.83 -37.33 32.84
CA ALA A 429 -18.09 -36.39 33.68
C ALA A 429 -17.54 -35.22 32.86
N THR A 430 -17.11 -34.17 33.55
CA THR A 430 -16.40 -33.02 32.96
C THR A 430 -15.05 -32.86 33.65
N LEU A 431 -13.98 -32.82 32.86
CA LEU A 431 -12.64 -32.50 33.35
C LEU A 431 -12.27 -31.10 32.88
N THR A 432 -11.89 -30.23 33.82
CA THR A 432 -11.43 -28.85 33.56
C THR A 432 -9.99 -28.67 34.01
N GLN A 433 -9.12 -28.09 33.18
CA GLN A 433 -7.81 -27.61 33.62
C GLN A 433 -7.95 -26.18 34.16
N LEU A 434 -7.76 -25.99 35.47
CA LEU A 434 -7.97 -24.70 36.13
C LEU A 434 -6.78 -23.76 35.92
N ASP A 435 -5.57 -24.29 36.06
CA ASP A 435 -4.31 -23.56 35.86
C ASP A 435 -3.22 -24.52 35.35
N ASN A 436 -2.21 -23.97 34.67
CA ASN A 436 -1.07 -24.74 34.19
C ASN A 436 0.22 -23.92 34.19
N ARG A 437 1.36 -24.60 34.38
CA ARG A 437 2.69 -24.00 34.43
C ARG A 437 3.68 -24.82 33.60
N LEU A 438 4.49 -24.11 32.82
CA LEU A 438 5.54 -24.67 31.99
C LEU A 438 6.86 -23.99 32.31
N LEU A 439 7.87 -24.79 32.64
CA LEU A 439 9.25 -24.34 32.79
C LEU A 439 9.91 -24.22 31.41
N LEU A 440 10.25 -23.00 30.98
CA LEU A 440 10.79 -22.72 29.64
C LEU A 440 12.26 -23.07 29.52
N THR A 441 13.04 -22.89 30.58
CA THR A 441 14.49 -23.12 30.63
C THR A 441 14.86 -23.97 31.86
N PRO A 442 15.96 -24.75 31.82
CA PRO A 442 16.38 -25.60 32.95
C PRO A 442 16.97 -24.78 34.11
N ASP A 443 16.13 -23.99 34.79
CA ASP A 443 16.49 -23.15 35.93
C ASP A 443 15.99 -23.74 37.26
N ALA A 444 16.93 -24.11 38.14
CA ALA A 444 16.63 -24.67 39.46
C ALA A 444 15.90 -23.67 40.37
N LYS A 445 16.04 -22.35 40.18
CA LYS A 445 15.29 -21.34 40.94
C LYS A 445 13.81 -21.37 40.58
N ALA A 446 13.51 -21.53 39.29
CA ALA A 446 12.15 -21.68 38.80
C ALA A 446 11.50 -22.99 39.32
N VAL A 447 12.24 -24.10 39.32
CA VAL A 447 11.77 -25.36 39.95
C VAL A 447 11.47 -25.15 41.44
N LYS A 448 12.36 -24.49 42.18
CA LYS A 448 12.13 -24.17 43.60
C LYS A 448 10.83 -23.39 43.81
N TYR A 449 10.52 -22.44 42.92
CA TYR A 449 9.25 -21.71 42.95
C TYR A 449 8.04 -22.61 42.65
N LEU A 450 8.15 -23.53 41.69
CA LEU A 450 7.06 -24.48 41.38
C LEU A 450 6.80 -25.46 42.53
N LEU A 451 7.83 -25.84 43.29
CA LEU A 451 7.71 -26.72 44.46
C LEU A 451 7.14 -26.00 45.69
N ASP A 452 7.46 -24.72 45.89
CA ASP A 452 7.03 -23.90 47.03
C ASP A 452 6.90 -22.43 46.58
N PRO A 453 5.72 -22.03 46.06
CA PRO A 453 5.54 -20.73 45.42
C PRO A 453 5.60 -19.60 46.44
N LYS A 454 6.79 -19.00 46.56
CA LYS A 454 7.08 -17.85 47.42
C LYS A 454 7.72 -16.73 46.61
N GLY A 455 7.20 -15.52 46.74
CA GLY A 455 7.69 -14.33 46.03
C GLY A 455 7.11 -14.19 44.62
N THR A 456 7.81 -13.44 43.77
CA THR A 456 7.42 -13.21 42.38
C THR A 456 7.74 -14.40 41.49
N MET A 457 6.88 -14.69 40.52
CA MET A 457 7.09 -15.79 39.57
C MET A 457 8.31 -15.48 38.68
N PRO A 458 9.30 -16.39 38.57
CA PRO A 458 10.43 -16.23 37.66
C PRO A 458 10.02 -16.18 36.19
N GLU A 459 10.74 -15.39 35.37
CA GLU A 459 10.49 -15.25 33.93
C GLU A 459 10.61 -16.57 33.16
N GLY A 460 11.41 -17.52 33.65
CA GLY A 460 11.51 -18.86 33.08
C GLY A 460 10.25 -19.72 33.23
N ILE A 461 9.18 -19.22 33.86
CA ILE A 461 7.90 -19.92 34.01
C ILE A 461 6.83 -19.24 33.18
N ARG A 462 6.25 -20.02 32.27
CA ARG A 462 5.03 -19.66 31.54
C ARG A 462 3.83 -20.22 32.28
N ALA A 463 2.84 -19.37 32.56
CA ALA A 463 1.64 -19.75 33.28
C ALA A 463 0.38 -19.48 32.46
N ASP A 464 -0.58 -20.40 32.57
CA ASP A 464 -1.99 -20.28 32.19
C ASP A 464 -2.25 -20.00 30.70
N TRP A 465 -1.38 -20.48 29.84
CA TRP A 465 -1.68 -20.48 28.40
C TRP A 465 -2.72 -21.55 28.13
N ARG A 466 -3.84 -21.14 27.52
CA ARG A 466 -5.02 -21.99 27.28
C ARG A 466 -5.57 -22.64 28.57
N ALA A 467 -5.50 -21.91 29.69
CA ALA A 467 -6.16 -22.34 30.92
C ALA A 467 -7.70 -22.35 30.77
N SER A 468 -8.38 -23.04 31.69
CA SER A 468 -9.84 -23.19 31.72
C SER A 468 -10.45 -24.00 30.57
N GLU A 469 -9.64 -24.74 29.81
CA GLU A 469 -10.15 -25.73 28.86
C GLU A 469 -10.91 -26.85 29.59
N GLN A 470 -11.89 -27.42 28.89
CA GLN A 470 -12.75 -28.46 29.41
C GLN A 470 -12.96 -29.56 28.38
N ILE A 471 -13.04 -30.79 28.84
CA ILE A 471 -13.52 -31.93 28.05
C ILE A 471 -14.71 -32.58 28.73
N ALA A 472 -15.65 -33.05 27.92
CA ALA A 472 -16.68 -33.97 28.36
C ALA A 472 -16.13 -35.40 28.25
N LEU A 473 -16.30 -36.16 29.32
CA LEU A 473 -15.99 -37.58 29.39
C LEU A 473 -17.33 -38.31 29.33
N SER A 474 -17.49 -39.20 28.37
CA SER A 474 -18.69 -40.03 28.24
C SER A 474 -18.30 -41.50 28.28
N ASP A 475 -19.29 -42.37 28.48
CA ASP A 475 -19.09 -43.81 28.39
C ASP A 475 -18.51 -44.18 27.01
N LEU A 476 -17.48 -45.02 27.03
CA LEU A 476 -16.70 -45.36 25.84
C LEU A 476 -16.90 -46.81 25.43
N GLU A 477 -16.80 -47.02 24.12
CA GLU A 477 -16.60 -48.36 23.56
C GLU A 477 -15.34 -49.01 24.16
N GLU A 478 -15.42 -50.32 24.41
CA GLU A 478 -14.33 -51.11 24.98
C GLU A 478 -13.02 -50.93 24.19
N GLY A 479 -11.93 -50.62 24.88
CA GLY A 479 -10.60 -50.44 24.29
C GLY A 479 -10.25 -49.03 23.80
N ARG A 480 -11.09 -48.00 24.05
CA ARG A 480 -10.76 -46.59 23.75
C ARG A 480 -10.38 -45.79 25.01
N ASP A 481 -9.52 -44.79 24.83
CA ASP A 481 -9.10 -43.85 25.87
C ASP A 481 -10.12 -42.70 26.03
N ASN A 482 -10.59 -42.39 27.25
CA ASN A 482 -11.55 -41.29 27.49
C ASN A 482 -10.84 -39.93 27.52
N ASN A 483 -10.70 -39.32 26.35
CA ASN A 483 -9.96 -38.07 26.14
C ASN A 483 -10.85 -36.90 25.68
N GLY A 484 -12.17 -37.11 25.62
CA GLY A 484 -13.16 -36.12 25.19
C GLY A 484 -13.26 -35.87 23.68
N LEU A 485 -12.63 -36.73 22.86
CA LEU A 485 -12.78 -36.75 21.41
C LEU A 485 -13.41 -38.07 20.97
N PHE A 486 -14.18 -38.03 19.89
CA PHE A 486 -14.71 -39.26 19.27
C PHE A 486 -13.60 -40.11 18.63
N GLU A 487 -12.61 -39.44 18.05
CA GLU A 487 -11.43 -40.05 17.43
C GLU A 487 -10.20 -39.20 17.74
N LEU A 488 -9.13 -39.84 18.20
CA LEU A 488 -7.87 -39.17 18.52
C LEU A 488 -6.97 -39.13 17.28
N ARG A 489 -6.81 -37.93 16.70
CA ARG A 489 -6.03 -37.71 15.49
C ARG A 489 -4.87 -36.75 15.73
N TYR A 490 -3.64 -37.27 15.74
CA TYR A 490 -2.44 -36.47 15.95
C TYR A 490 -2.06 -35.59 14.75
N ASP A 491 -2.67 -35.86 13.59
CA ASP A 491 -2.50 -35.17 12.31
C ASP A 491 -3.54 -34.06 12.07
N ASP A 492 -4.45 -33.78 13.01
CA ASP A 492 -5.39 -32.66 12.91
C ASP A 492 -4.61 -31.33 12.92
N ASP A 493 -5.06 -30.37 12.11
CA ASP A 493 -4.51 -29.02 12.09
C ASP A 493 -4.83 -28.25 13.38
N ARG A 494 -5.82 -28.72 14.16
CA ARG A 494 -6.17 -28.18 15.48
C ARG A 494 -5.37 -28.87 16.57
N TYR A 495 -5.14 -28.14 17.66
CA TYR A 495 -4.60 -28.76 18.86
C TYR A 495 -5.63 -29.70 19.51
N LEU A 496 -5.13 -30.79 20.07
CA LEU A 496 -5.90 -31.67 20.94
C LEU A 496 -6.25 -30.95 22.26
N PRO A 497 -7.27 -31.40 23.00
CA PRO A 497 -7.58 -30.85 24.31
C PRO A 497 -6.36 -30.89 25.23
N PHE A 498 -6.07 -29.75 25.87
CA PHE A 498 -4.93 -29.53 26.76
C PHE A 498 -3.54 -29.66 26.10
N GLU A 499 -3.45 -29.92 24.80
CA GLU A 499 -2.17 -30.07 24.11
C GLU A 499 -1.33 -28.80 24.22
N GLY A 500 -0.05 -28.95 24.55
CA GLY A 500 0.92 -27.85 24.66
C GLY A 500 0.86 -27.08 25.98
N THR A 501 -0.18 -27.30 26.81
CA THR A 501 -0.27 -26.75 28.17
C THR A 501 0.77 -27.39 29.08
N GLY A 502 1.11 -26.71 30.18
CA GLY A 502 2.05 -27.22 31.18
C GLY A 502 1.54 -28.47 31.90
N ALA A 503 2.41 -29.47 32.07
CA ALA A 503 2.05 -30.68 32.82
C ALA A 503 1.81 -30.39 34.31
N VAL A 504 2.54 -29.42 34.88
CA VAL A 504 2.26 -28.91 36.24
C VAL A 504 0.97 -28.12 36.19
N SER A 505 -0.07 -28.60 36.82
CA SER A 505 -1.42 -28.11 36.58
C SER A 505 -2.38 -28.48 37.70
N ARG A 506 -3.47 -27.71 37.84
CA ARG A 506 -4.60 -28.03 38.72
C ARG A 506 -5.84 -28.34 37.91
N TRP A 507 -6.61 -29.31 38.36
CA TRP A 507 -7.74 -29.86 37.66
C TRP A 507 -8.98 -29.88 38.53
N ARG A 508 -10.14 -29.76 37.90
CA ARG A 508 -11.45 -30.04 38.49
C ARG A 508 -12.10 -31.18 37.72
N LEU A 509 -12.61 -32.15 38.46
CA LEU A 509 -13.40 -33.26 37.93
C LEU A 509 -14.80 -33.22 38.53
N GLU A 510 -15.81 -33.25 37.67
CA GLU A 510 -17.23 -33.19 38.04
C GLU A 510 -17.98 -34.36 37.40
N MET A 511 -18.73 -35.13 38.20
CA MET A 511 -19.49 -36.30 37.77
C MET A 511 -20.70 -36.54 38.69
N PRO A 512 -21.71 -37.35 38.31
CA PRO A 512 -22.74 -37.80 39.24
C PRO A 512 -22.13 -38.49 40.48
N ALA A 513 -22.52 -38.07 41.67
CA ALA A 513 -22.05 -38.67 42.92
C ALA A 513 -22.44 -40.17 42.98
N THR A 514 -21.47 -41.03 43.25
CA THR A 514 -21.67 -42.48 43.36
C THR A 514 -20.71 -43.09 44.36
N GLN A 515 -21.23 -43.98 45.22
CA GLN A 515 -20.43 -44.75 46.17
C GLN A 515 -19.71 -45.94 45.51
N ALA A 516 -20.09 -46.30 44.28
CA ALA A 516 -19.48 -47.41 43.55
C ALA A 516 -18.08 -47.09 43.01
N LEU A 517 -17.68 -45.82 42.94
CA LEU A 517 -16.38 -45.39 42.45
C LEU A 517 -15.27 -45.86 43.41
N SER A 518 -14.34 -46.69 42.97
CA SER A 518 -13.15 -47.08 43.72
C SER A 518 -11.99 -46.11 43.52
N ASP A 519 -11.64 -45.79 42.28
CA ASP A 519 -10.53 -44.89 41.93
C ASP A 519 -10.79 -44.19 40.58
N VAL A 520 -10.02 -43.15 40.29
CA VAL A 520 -9.94 -42.49 38.99
C VAL A 520 -8.50 -42.51 38.52
N LEU A 521 -8.26 -43.13 37.37
CA LEU A 521 -6.96 -43.14 36.73
C LEU A 521 -6.88 -42.02 35.70
N VAL A 522 -5.97 -41.08 35.90
CA VAL A 522 -5.66 -40.03 34.93
C VAL A 522 -4.37 -40.40 34.21
N THR A 523 -4.46 -40.68 32.91
CA THR A 523 -3.30 -40.97 32.06
C THR A 523 -2.89 -39.69 31.34
N VAL A 524 -1.69 -39.19 31.66
CA VAL A 524 -1.12 -38.00 31.05
C VAL A 524 0.01 -38.42 30.13
N LYS A 525 -0.18 -38.22 28.81
CA LYS A 525 0.91 -38.32 27.83
C LYS A 525 1.50 -36.92 27.69
N TYR A 526 2.80 -36.78 27.91
CA TYR A 526 3.48 -35.49 27.82
C TYR A 526 4.87 -35.64 27.19
N SER A 527 5.39 -34.53 26.65
CA SER A 527 6.77 -34.45 26.18
C SER A 527 7.60 -33.55 27.09
N ALA A 528 8.89 -33.87 27.26
CA ALA A 528 9.83 -33.06 28.03
C ALA A 528 11.20 -32.94 27.34
N GLU A 529 12.05 -32.05 27.84
CA GLU A 529 13.45 -31.89 27.40
C GLU A 529 14.44 -32.18 28.53
N GLN A 530 15.67 -32.55 28.18
CA GLN A 530 16.72 -32.88 29.15
C GLN A 530 17.56 -31.65 29.50
N GLY A 531 17.51 -31.21 30.76
CA GLY A 531 18.27 -30.05 31.27
C GLY A 531 19.71 -30.35 31.65
N GLY A 532 20.13 -31.62 31.57
CA GLY A 532 21.50 -32.06 31.83
C GLY A 532 21.74 -32.46 33.29
N ALA A 533 22.91 -33.05 33.54
CA ALA A 533 23.23 -33.69 34.83
C ALA A 533 23.27 -32.69 36.00
N LEU A 534 23.81 -31.48 35.78
CA LEU A 534 23.90 -30.44 36.80
C LEU A 534 22.52 -29.94 37.24
N PHE A 535 21.63 -29.69 36.28
CA PHE A 535 20.24 -29.32 36.56
C PHE A 535 19.54 -30.43 37.35
N GLY A 536 19.62 -31.68 36.87
CA GLY A 536 19.00 -32.80 37.55
C GLY A 536 19.53 -33.03 38.97
N GLN A 537 20.82 -32.81 39.23
CA GLN A 537 21.38 -32.91 40.58
C GLN A 537 20.88 -31.78 41.49
N ALA A 538 20.77 -30.56 40.98
CA ALA A 538 20.20 -29.43 41.72
C ALA A 538 18.74 -29.70 42.11
N VAL A 539 17.91 -30.17 41.16
CA VAL A 539 16.50 -30.52 41.41
C VAL A 539 16.37 -31.63 42.46
N ARG A 540 17.17 -32.70 42.38
CA ARG A 540 17.18 -33.74 43.44
C ARG A 540 17.47 -33.18 44.83
N GLY A 541 18.36 -32.19 44.93
CA GLY A 541 18.66 -31.50 46.19
C GLY A 541 17.51 -30.64 46.72
N LEU A 542 16.57 -30.22 45.85
CA LEU A 542 15.37 -29.48 46.23
C LEU A 542 14.22 -30.39 46.68
N LEU A 543 14.20 -31.65 46.24
CA LEU A 543 13.17 -32.63 46.61
C LEU A 543 13.32 -33.06 48.07
N LYS A 544 12.53 -32.43 48.94
CA LYS A 544 12.41 -32.81 50.34
C LYS A 544 11.33 -33.89 50.52
N PRO A 545 11.34 -34.62 51.65
CA PRO A 545 10.19 -35.42 52.03
C PRO A 545 8.91 -34.57 51.98
N TYR A 546 7.81 -35.16 51.55
CA TYR A 546 6.54 -34.48 51.32
C TYR A 546 5.43 -35.11 52.16
N PRO A 547 4.36 -34.36 52.48
CA PRO A 547 3.16 -34.95 53.06
C PRO A 547 2.54 -35.88 52.02
N ALA A 548 2.31 -37.13 52.39
CA ALA A 548 1.61 -38.12 51.59
C ALA A 548 0.40 -38.64 52.36
N ALA A 549 -0.57 -39.17 51.63
CA ALA A 549 -1.74 -39.81 52.18
C ALA A 549 -1.96 -41.16 51.49
N ARG A 550 -2.41 -42.16 52.24
CA ARG A 550 -2.81 -43.46 51.72
C ARG A 550 -4.19 -43.81 52.25
N TYR A 551 -5.10 -44.15 51.35
CA TYR A 551 -6.36 -44.78 51.70
C TYR A 551 -6.16 -46.28 51.92
N LEU A 552 -6.67 -46.79 53.03
CA LEU A 552 -6.79 -48.21 53.34
C LEU A 552 -8.27 -48.52 53.48
N ASP A 553 -8.78 -49.42 52.65
CA ASP A 553 -10.08 -50.04 52.87
C ASP A 553 -9.89 -51.18 53.87
N VAL A 554 -10.50 -51.08 55.05
CA VAL A 554 -10.26 -52.02 56.16
C VAL A 554 -10.70 -53.43 55.79
N ALA A 555 -11.82 -53.59 55.09
CA ALA A 555 -12.32 -54.90 54.70
C ALA A 555 -11.40 -55.59 53.68
N THR A 556 -10.80 -54.81 52.78
CA THR A 556 -9.90 -55.32 51.74
C THR A 556 -8.49 -55.57 52.27
N GLU A 557 -7.94 -54.64 53.07
CA GLU A 557 -6.55 -54.70 53.55
C GLU A 557 -6.41 -55.57 54.81
N PHE A 558 -7.48 -55.73 55.61
CA PHE A 558 -7.51 -56.50 56.85
C PHE A 558 -8.76 -57.40 56.97
N PRO A 559 -8.97 -58.35 56.04
CA PRO A 559 -10.21 -59.13 55.96
C PRO A 559 -10.49 -59.93 57.24
N GLU A 560 -9.47 -60.56 57.84
CA GLU A 560 -9.64 -61.35 59.08
C GLU A 560 -10.10 -60.47 60.26
N ALA A 561 -9.49 -59.29 60.42
CA ALA A 561 -9.86 -58.35 61.48
C ALA A 561 -11.27 -57.79 61.28
N TRP A 562 -11.63 -57.51 60.02
CA TRP A 562 -12.96 -57.05 59.64
C TRP A 562 -14.02 -58.11 59.89
N ASP A 563 -13.80 -59.35 59.46
CA ASP A 563 -14.77 -60.44 59.61
C ASP A 563 -15.00 -60.78 61.09
N ALA A 564 -13.95 -60.82 61.91
CA ALA A 564 -14.06 -61.04 63.36
C ALA A 564 -14.86 -59.92 64.05
N PHE A 565 -14.67 -58.67 63.65
CA PHE A 565 -15.43 -57.53 64.18
C PHE A 565 -16.89 -57.53 63.69
N ALA A 566 -17.12 -57.74 62.40
CA ALA A 566 -18.45 -57.70 61.77
C ALA A 566 -19.35 -58.87 62.21
N SER A 567 -18.77 -60.03 62.51
CA SER A 567 -19.48 -61.20 63.06
C SER A 567 -19.74 -61.12 64.57
N GLY A 568 -19.15 -60.14 65.26
CA GLY A 568 -19.25 -59.97 66.72
C GLY A 568 -18.33 -60.87 67.53
N GLU A 569 -17.37 -61.56 66.90
CA GLU A 569 -16.33 -62.34 67.59
C GLU A 569 -15.31 -61.44 68.31
N SER A 570 -15.10 -60.22 67.83
CA SER A 570 -14.26 -59.20 68.45
C SER A 570 -15.04 -57.90 68.71
N GLU A 571 -14.86 -57.31 69.89
CA GLU A 571 -15.42 -56.00 70.24
C GLU A 571 -14.61 -54.82 69.66
N SER A 572 -13.40 -55.06 69.13
CA SER A 572 -12.52 -54.04 68.54
C SER A 572 -11.90 -54.49 67.21
N LEU A 573 -11.54 -53.52 66.37
CA LEU A 573 -10.77 -53.74 65.13
C LEU A 573 -9.28 -53.59 65.41
N ASP A 574 -8.55 -54.69 65.37
CA ASP A 574 -7.09 -54.71 65.58
C ASP A 574 -6.37 -54.65 64.23
N LEU A 575 -5.79 -53.51 63.89
CA LEU A 575 -5.21 -53.24 62.57
C LEU A 575 -3.67 -53.27 62.63
N PRO A 576 -3.00 -54.31 62.10
CA PRO A 576 -1.55 -54.39 62.05
C PRO A 576 -0.99 -53.53 60.89
N VAL A 577 -1.07 -52.20 61.02
CA VAL A 577 -0.56 -51.28 59.98
C VAL A 577 0.96 -51.32 59.93
N THR A 578 1.54 -51.90 58.87
CA THR A 578 2.99 -51.97 58.65
C THR A 578 3.49 -50.88 57.70
N THR A 579 4.82 -50.69 57.62
CA THR A 579 5.42 -49.72 56.69
C THR A 579 5.26 -50.12 55.22
N ASP A 580 5.03 -51.40 54.93
CA ASP A 580 4.88 -51.90 53.56
C ASP A 580 3.56 -51.43 52.91
N LEU A 581 2.56 -51.12 53.75
CA LEU A 581 1.29 -50.52 53.31
C LEU A 581 1.41 -49.02 52.98
N LEU A 582 2.57 -48.39 53.25
CA LEU A 582 2.78 -46.94 53.17
C LEU A 582 3.93 -46.62 52.20
N PRO A 583 3.64 -46.50 50.88
CA PRO A 583 4.66 -46.26 49.86
C PRO A 583 5.55 -45.06 50.18
N GLY A 584 6.86 -45.31 50.21
CA GLY A 584 7.88 -44.27 50.39
C GLY A 584 7.96 -43.65 51.79
N ILE A 585 7.32 -44.21 52.81
CA ILE A 585 7.33 -43.65 54.17
C ILE A 585 8.76 -43.41 54.69
N VAL A 586 8.96 -42.25 55.32
CA VAL A 586 10.21 -41.87 56.00
C VAL A 586 10.06 -42.09 57.50
N GLY A 587 10.83 -43.04 58.04
CA GLY A 587 10.70 -43.44 59.43
C GLY A 587 9.47 -44.31 59.61
N ARG A 588 8.67 -44.05 60.65
CA ARG A 588 7.49 -44.86 61.00
C ARG A 588 6.30 -44.03 61.47
N GLN A 589 6.45 -42.71 61.53
CA GLN A 589 5.48 -41.82 62.16
C GLN A 589 4.31 -41.55 61.22
N ILE A 590 3.10 -41.67 61.76
CA ILE A 590 1.85 -41.28 61.12
C ILE A 590 1.48 -39.91 61.62
N THR A 591 1.30 -38.96 60.70
CA THR A 591 1.02 -37.56 61.06
C THR A 591 -0.45 -37.32 61.37
N GLY A 592 -1.34 -38.17 60.88
CA GLY A 592 -2.76 -38.10 61.16
C GLY A 592 -3.55 -39.24 60.49
N VAL A 593 -4.75 -39.46 61.00
CA VAL A 593 -5.68 -40.51 60.57
C VAL A 593 -7.05 -39.87 60.38
N LEU A 594 -7.70 -40.15 59.27
CA LEU A 594 -9.10 -39.80 59.02
C LEU A 594 -9.87 -41.08 58.73
N ALA A 595 -11.00 -41.27 59.40
CA ALA A 595 -11.87 -42.44 59.19
C ALA A 595 -13.08 -42.06 58.34
N THR A 596 -13.44 -42.94 57.41
CA THR A 596 -14.65 -42.85 56.58
C THR A 596 -15.47 -44.12 56.76
N TYR A 597 -16.77 -44.01 57.02
CA TYR A 597 -17.67 -45.15 57.14
C TYR A 597 -19.11 -44.68 57.05
N ALA A 598 -20.02 -45.58 56.67
CA ALA A 598 -21.45 -45.33 56.77
C ALA A 598 -21.96 -45.84 58.13
N GLY A 599 -22.47 -44.92 58.96
CA GLY A 599 -23.04 -45.21 60.28
C GLY A 599 -23.13 -43.94 61.14
N THR A 600 -24.33 -43.53 61.57
CA THR A 600 -24.57 -42.20 62.17
C THR A 600 -24.48 -42.15 63.70
N GLN A 601 -24.35 -43.30 64.38
CA GLN A 601 -24.39 -43.40 65.86
C GLN A 601 -23.14 -44.01 66.49
N VAL A 602 -22.05 -44.13 65.74
CA VAL A 602 -20.81 -44.74 66.22
C VAL A 602 -19.61 -43.92 65.78
N ARG A 603 -18.59 -43.88 66.64
CA ARG A 603 -17.25 -43.41 66.29
C ARG A 603 -16.23 -44.43 66.77
N PHE A 604 -15.04 -44.43 66.20
CA PHE A 604 -13.95 -45.25 66.72
C PHE A 604 -13.09 -44.46 67.70
N LEU A 605 -12.58 -45.11 68.74
CA LEU A 605 -11.55 -44.60 69.63
C LEU A 605 -10.22 -45.28 69.31
N LEU A 606 -9.23 -44.50 68.89
CA LEU A 606 -7.90 -45.02 68.59
C LEU A 606 -7.20 -45.46 69.89
N ASN A 607 -6.84 -46.73 69.95
CA ASN A 607 -6.32 -47.43 71.13
C ASN A 607 -7.22 -47.27 72.38
N GLY A 608 -8.54 -47.10 72.17
CA GLY A 608 -9.51 -46.89 73.25
C GLY A 608 -9.41 -45.54 73.98
N ASP A 609 -8.52 -44.63 73.57
CA ASP A 609 -8.36 -43.32 74.23
C ASP A 609 -9.48 -42.37 73.80
N ARG A 610 -10.32 -41.94 74.75
CA ARG A 610 -11.40 -40.96 74.52
C ARG A 610 -10.92 -39.60 74.01
N ARG A 611 -9.62 -39.29 74.13
CA ARG A 611 -9.01 -38.07 73.58
C ARG A 611 -8.62 -38.21 72.10
N LEU A 612 -8.66 -39.42 71.55
CA LEU A 612 -8.33 -39.74 70.17
C LEU A 612 -9.55 -40.31 69.40
N PRO A 613 -10.68 -39.57 69.31
CA PRO A 613 -11.85 -40.03 68.58
C PRO A 613 -11.64 -39.91 67.06
N LEU A 614 -11.89 -41.00 66.34
CA LEU A 614 -12.00 -41.10 64.90
C LEU A 614 -13.48 -41.05 64.50
N ALA A 615 -14.02 -39.84 64.50
CA ALA A 615 -15.36 -39.57 63.96
C ALA A 615 -15.32 -39.54 62.42
N GLU A 616 -16.43 -39.96 61.81
CA GLU A 616 -16.61 -39.94 60.35
C GLU A 616 -16.25 -38.58 59.77
N GLY A 617 -15.39 -38.60 58.75
CA GLY A 617 -14.98 -37.40 58.00
C GLY A 617 -14.09 -36.41 58.77
N LYS A 618 -13.73 -36.67 60.04
CA LYS A 618 -12.93 -35.75 60.86
C LYS A 618 -11.48 -36.22 60.96
N PRO A 619 -10.49 -35.42 60.53
CA PRO A 619 -9.08 -35.77 60.66
C PRO A 619 -8.62 -35.66 62.12
N LEU A 620 -7.86 -36.65 62.57
CA LEU A 620 -7.19 -36.68 63.85
C LEU A 620 -5.68 -36.56 63.64
N THR A 621 -5.02 -35.58 64.29
CA THR A 621 -3.56 -35.48 64.29
C THR A 621 -2.97 -36.45 65.31
N THR A 622 -1.94 -37.20 64.92
CA THR A 622 -1.46 -38.34 65.71
C THR A 622 0.06 -38.29 65.95
N PRO A 623 0.59 -37.28 66.67
CA PRO A 623 2.03 -37.07 66.78
C PRO A 623 2.84 -38.25 67.37
N GLY A 624 2.21 -39.26 67.97
CA GLY A 624 2.88 -40.47 68.50
C GLY A 624 2.48 -41.80 67.85
N LEU A 625 1.61 -41.81 66.83
CA LEU A 625 1.20 -43.05 66.19
C LEU A 625 2.28 -43.52 65.20
N SER A 626 2.57 -44.83 65.20
CA SER A 626 3.60 -45.38 64.32
C SER A 626 3.17 -46.67 63.62
N ALA A 627 3.61 -46.84 62.38
CA ALA A 627 3.46 -48.07 61.62
C ALA A 627 4.49 -49.13 62.06
N GLY A 628 4.08 -50.39 62.03
CA GLY A 628 4.85 -51.60 62.34
C GLY A 628 5.09 -51.86 63.84
N GLY A 629 4.41 -51.11 64.72
CA GLY A 629 4.40 -51.34 66.17
C GLY A 629 3.35 -52.37 66.59
N ALA A 630 2.85 -52.26 67.82
CA ALA A 630 1.66 -53.02 68.23
C ALA A 630 0.47 -52.67 67.29
N PRO A 631 -0.46 -53.62 67.05
CA PRO A 631 -1.67 -53.36 66.26
C PRO A 631 -2.42 -52.14 66.79
N TRP A 632 -2.96 -51.34 65.88
CA TRP A 632 -3.81 -50.22 66.27
C TRP A 632 -5.19 -50.75 66.60
N VAL A 633 -5.67 -50.50 67.81
CA VAL A 633 -6.96 -51.01 68.27
C VAL A 633 -8.01 -49.92 68.06
N LEU A 634 -8.96 -50.13 67.16
CA LEU A 634 -10.10 -49.23 67.00
C LEU A 634 -11.30 -49.77 67.78
N VAL A 635 -11.66 -49.10 68.87
CA VAL A 635 -12.79 -49.49 69.72
C VAL A 635 -14.03 -48.68 69.32
N PRO A 636 -15.16 -49.30 68.96
CA PRO A 636 -16.40 -48.56 68.70
C PRO A 636 -16.92 -47.91 70.00
N ASP A 637 -17.29 -46.64 69.90
CA ASP A 637 -17.96 -45.85 70.94
C ASP A 637 -19.34 -45.48 70.39
N GLY A 638 -20.31 -46.37 70.63
CA GLY A 638 -21.65 -46.35 70.02
C GLY A 638 -22.08 -47.74 69.55
N ASP A 639 -23.20 -47.82 68.83
CA ASP A 639 -23.71 -49.08 68.25
C ASP A 639 -23.06 -49.36 66.88
N PRO A 640 -22.25 -50.43 66.73
CA PRO A 640 -21.56 -50.74 65.50
C PRO A 640 -22.41 -51.49 64.46
N SER A 641 -23.64 -51.90 64.78
CA SER A 641 -24.47 -52.81 63.96
C SER A 641 -24.84 -52.32 62.54
N GLY A 642 -24.61 -51.03 62.25
CA GLY A 642 -24.83 -50.42 60.92
C GLY A 642 -23.56 -50.02 60.16
N LEU A 643 -22.37 -50.36 60.67
CA LEU A 643 -21.10 -49.95 60.08
C LEU A 643 -20.83 -50.68 58.75
N THR A 644 -20.67 -49.91 57.69
CA THR A 644 -20.20 -50.42 56.40
C THR A 644 -19.16 -49.48 55.78
N GLY A 645 -18.29 -50.03 54.92
CA GLY A 645 -17.29 -49.25 54.17
C GLY A 645 -16.26 -48.53 55.04
N VAL A 646 -15.76 -49.19 56.09
CA VAL A 646 -14.74 -48.61 56.97
C VAL A 646 -13.43 -48.43 56.21
N GLY A 647 -13.06 -47.17 55.98
CA GLY A 647 -11.82 -46.77 55.35
C GLY A 647 -11.01 -45.83 56.24
N LEU A 648 -9.69 -45.88 56.09
CA LEU A 648 -8.75 -45.02 56.80
C LEU A 648 -7.86 -44.28 55.81
N VAL A 649 -7.86 -42.95 55.87
CA VAL A 649 -6.86 -42.12 55.21
C VAL A 649 -5.74 -41.84 56.20
N LEU A 650 -4.58 -42.45 55.95
CA LEU A 650 -3.38 -42.28 56.76
C LEU A 650 -2.49 -41.23 56.13
N THR A 651 -2.14 -40.19 56.88
CA THR A 651 -1.17 -39.18 56.44
C THR A 651 0.19 -39.45 57.05
N TYR A 652 1.25 -39.29 56.26
CA TYR A 652 2.63 -39.54 56.67
C TYR A 652 3.61 -38.71 55.85
N ARG A 653 4.90 -38.82 56.16
CA ARG A 653 5.96 -38.17 55.37
C ARG A 653 6.57 -39.20 54.43
N ALA A 654 6.49 -38.96 53.13
CA ALA A 654 7.08 -39.81 52.10
C ALA A 654 8.36 -39.21 51.54
N ARG A 655 9.28 -40.06 51.07
CA ARG A 655 10.61 -39.69 50.60
C ARG A 655 10.60 -39.35 49.14
#